data_AF-G2GN10-F1
#
_entry.id   AF-G2GN10-F1
#
_cell.length_a   1.000
_cell.length_b   1.000
_cell.length_c   1.000
_cell.angle_alpha   90.00
_cell.angle_beta   90.00
_cell.angle_gamma   90.00
#
_symmetry.space_group_name_H-M   'P 1'
#
loop_
_entity.id
_entity.type
_entity.pdbx_description
1 polymer ?
#
loop_
_entity_poly.entity_id
_entity_poly.type
_entity_poly.pdbx_seq_one_letter_code
_entity_poly.pdbx_strand_id
1 'polypeptide(L)'
;MTAAAVLDLSPGAGLVLDGTEWTVERREPHLGRVQLVKDDGTRERMTFRFLANHPQCRSSSRTTAAGANRGRQRKASEDLNASRLELTELRMAHLLEVATGFRSGDPFHPGPGEPKPEYDPATTTLTERRHAKVAELAALDPQHAKLLGLGSVSYRTLIRWENARRRFGLVGCADDRWLRRSGGTRTVSEEVREAVLAVREETQRMAKVSMRTKDRMIRQYVREEFGPETKVPSYDTLRRLWKEWFGPGGARQRYARSADLPESQGHVLVHRPGQVVALDTTVLPVMVREHVFGDPVKMHLTLALDVCTHSLVAFRLTLVSDTSVDVAMVLRDVTMPLPMRADWGEDLEWPYPGLPAAVVAEFAGHAVAGLPFFTPETVTTDHGSVYRNHHLVEVERVLGCQVLPARVLRPTDKAAVERAFGVIRQLLFEHLVGYTGVDVADRGADPAADAVLTADQLEHLIATWIVGVWQKRKLGEYAPAWDPDGSHSPNSLFAASFAQTGFAMDIPSPELFYELLPAHYVRIDKRRGVKIRGLWYDDADVLRDYRGELSTRGGKHKGKWLIRRDPRDRRQVFFQDPLSHAWHPLPWTGMPRAGQMPAFGDARASALLAKAAAAGLKPKSDTELLPVLLELIGSHIPVSKWPTQLKKSQRTEHARETHQAMAAQADRPPSPPAPAPQPAPAPSREGTAMVLSWPGRARETQDAVAGERRRRREVVRPAPVPPPELGHNFRARSVFVLPEDDLEEDRGGPDNAG
;
A
#
# COMPACT_ATOMS: atom_id res chain seq x y z
N MET A 1 43.15 2.46 -16.55
CA MET A 1 43.43 1.12 -17.12
C MET A 1 42.40 0.16 -16.56
N THR A 2 41.69 -0.59 -17.40
CA THR A 2 40.82 -1.69 -16.95
C THR A 2 41.67 -2.84 -16.41
N ALA A 3 41.22 -3.53 -15.36
CA ALA A 3 41.90 -4.70 -14.85
C ALA A 3 41.82 -5.84 -15.87
N ALA A 4 42.95 -6.20 -16.49
CA ALA A 4 43.01 -7.27 -17.48
C ALA A 4 42.64 -8.62 -16.83
N ALA A 5 41.51 -9.19 -17.22
CA ALA A 5 41.06 -10.47 -16.71
C ALA A 5 42.06 -11.57 -17.11
N VAL A 6 42.66 -12.25 -16.13
CA VAL A 6 43.65 -13.29 -16.38
C VAL A 6 42.97 -14.52 -17.00
N LEU A 7 43.14 -14.67 -18.32
CA LEU A 7 42.64 -15.81 -19.08
C LEU A 7 43.42 -17.08 -18.74
N ASP A 8 42.76 -18.08 -18.17
CA ASP A 8 43.32 -19.44 -18.16
C ASP A 8 43.24 -20.03 -19.57
N LEU A 9 44.42 -20.31 -20.14
CA LEU A 9 44.61 -20.90 -21.47
C LEU A 9 45.24 -22.29 -21.38
N SER A 10 45.10 -23.00 -20.26
CA SER A 10 45.66 -24.35 -20.08
C SER A 10 44.99 -25.36 -21.03
N PRO A 11 45.68 -26.40 -21.52
CA PRO A 11 45.03 -27.44 -22.33
C PRO A 11 43.84 -28.06 -21.59
N GLY A 12 42.67 -28.08 -22.24
CA GLY A 12 41.39 -28.45 -21.63
C GLY A 12 40.64 -27.32 -20.89
N ALA A 13 41.23 -26.12 -20.76
CA ALA A 13 40.52 -24.94 -20.28
C ALA A 13 39.67 -24.32 -21.40
N GLY A 14 38.46 -23.90 -21.05
CA GLY A 14 37.51 -23.26 -21.95
C GLY A 14 37.52 -21.74 -21.83
N LEU A 15 37.24 -21.07 -22.95
CA LEU A 15 37.03 -19.63 -23.06
C LEU A 15 35.80 -19.34 -23.92
N VAL A 16 35.21 -18.17 -23.72
CA VAL A 16 34.15 -17.61 -24.54
C VAL A 16 34.76 -16.44 -25.32
N LEU A 17 34.52 -16.40 -26.61
CA LEU A 17 34.92 -15.34 -27.53
C LEU A 17 33.71 -14.99 -28.40
N ASP A 18 33.25 -13.74 -28.35
CA ASP A 18 32.08 -13.25 -29.10
C ASP A 18 30.85 -14.17 -28.94
N GLY A 19 30.56 -14.52 -27.69
CA GLY A 19 29.49 -15.45 -27.31
C GLY A 19 29.75 -16.94 -27.62
N THR A 20 30.71 -17.26 -28.48
CA THR A 20 31.05 -18.63 -28.89
C THR A 20 31.99 -19.29 -27.88
N GLU A 21 31.71 -20.55 -27.51
CA GLU A 21 32.58 -21.32 -26.62
C GLU A 21 33.68 -22.09 -27.38
N TRP A 22 34.87 -22.07 -26.79
CA TRP A 22 36.10 -22.66 -27.31
C TRP A 22 36.84 -23.39 -26.19
N THR A 23 37.40 -24.56 -26.46
CA THR A 23 38.34 -25.26 -25.57
C THR A 23 39.76 -25.10 -26.10
N VAL A 24 40.73 -24.82 -25.22
CA VAL A 24 42.15 -24.80 -25.60
C VAL A 24 42.63 -26.23 -25.82
N GLU A 25 42.97 -26.56 -27.07
CA GLU A 25 43.57 -27.84 -27.42
C GLU A 25 45.08 -27.84 -27.11
N ARG A 26 45.79 -26.76 -27.44
CA ARG A 26 47.25 -26.67 -27.27
C ARG A 26 47.76 -25.23 -27.17
N ARG A 27 48.67 -24.95 -26.23
CA ARG A 27 49.50 -23.73 -26.22
C ARG A 27 50.71 -23.90 -27.16
N GLU A 28 51.08 -22.84 -27.87
CA GLU A 28 52.33 -22.71 -28.65
C GLU A 28 53.13 -21.48 -28.14
N PRO A 29 53.75 -21.53 -26.94
CA PRO A 29 54.37 -20.36 -26.32
C PRO A 29 55.44 -19.70 -27.19
N HIS A 30 56.26 -20.53 -27.85
CA HIS A 30 57.34 -20.13 -28.75
C HIS A 30 56.87 -19.45 -30.06
N LEU A 31 55.57 -19.51 -30.39
CA LEU A 31 54.95 -18.78 -31.51
C LEU A 31 54.02 -17.65 -31.05
N GLY A 32 53.86 -17.45 -29.74
CA GLY A 32 52.89 -16.50 -29.18
C GLY A 32 51.42 -16.89 -29.42
N ARG A 33 51.13 -18.18 -29.63
CA ARG A 33 49.84 -18.68 -30.14
C ARG A 33 49.20 -19.75 -29.25
N VAL A 34 47.90 -19.94 -29.46
CA VAL A 34 47.09 -21.02 -28.89
C VAL A 34 46.18 -21.60 -29.97
N GLN A 35 46.02 -22.92 -29.97
CA GLN A 35 45.03 -23.63 -30.78
C GLN A 35 43.77 -23.87 -29.95
N LEU A 36 42.64 -23.47 -30.49
CA LEU A 36 41.30 -23.55 -29.90
C LEU A 36 40.44 -24.49 -30.73
N VAL A 37 39.57 -25.26 -30.07
CA VAL A 37 38.60 -26.16 -30.72
C VAL A 37 37.20 -25.93 -30.14
N LYS A 38 36.17 -25.85 -31.00
CA LYS A 38 34.76 -25.78 -30.58
C LYS A 38 34.22 -27.16 -30.20
N ASP A 39 33.07 -27.19 -29.54
CA ASP A 39 32.30 -28.43 -29.30
C ASP A 39 31.90 -29.15 -30.61
N ASP A 40 31.88 -28.44 -31.76
CA ASP A 40 31.63 -29.01 -33.10
C ASP A 40 32.89 -29.56 -33.81
N GLY A 41 34.08 -29.44 -33.20
CA GLY A 41 35.36 -29.89 -33.75
C GLY A 41 36.10 -28.88 -34.64
N THR A 42 35.51 -27.71 -34.94
CA THR A 42 36.19 -26.62 -35.66
C THR A 42 37.41 -26.13 -34.88
N ARG A 43 38.58 -26.11 -35.52
CA ARG A 43 39.84 -25.62 -34.94
C ARG A 43 40.22 -24.25 -35.49
N GLU A 44 40.60 -23.33 -34.60
CA GLU A 44 41.20 -22.04 -34.95
C GLU A 44 42.52 -21.80 -34.18
N ARG A 45 43.43 -20.98 -34.74
CA ARG A 45 44.71 -20.64 -34.12
C ARG A 45 44.80 -19.14 -33.90
N MET A 46 44.81 -18.73 -32.64
CA MET A 46 44.80 -17.31 -32.22
C MET A 46 46.11 -16.94 -31.52
N THR A 47 46.41 -15.63 -31.41
CA THR A 47 47.56 -15.15 -30.63
C THR A 47 47.16 -14.83 -29.19
N PHE A 48 48.08 -14.96 -28.25
CA PHE A 48 47.83 -14.51 -26.86
C PHE A 48 47.50 -13.01 -26.80
N ARG A 49 48.16 -12.20 -27.64
CA ARG A 49 47.92 -10.75 -27.73
C ARG A 49 46.51 -10.43 -28.24
N PHE A 50 45.98 -11.19 -29.19
CA PHE A 50 44.59 -11.04 -29.62
C PHE A 50 43.63 -11.34 -28.45
N LEU A 51 43.69 -12.54 -27.88
CA LEU A 51 42.77 -12.97 -26.83
C LEU A 51 42.81 -12.06 -25.59
N ALA A 52 44.00 -11.64 -25.15
CA ALA A 52 44.16 -10.80 -23.95
C ALA A 52 43.70 -9.34 -24.13
N ASN A 53 43.49 -8.87 -25.38
CA ASN A 53 43.00 -7.53 -25.67
C ASN A 53 41.59 -7.54 -26.31
N HIS A 54 40.96 -8.71 -26.48
CA HIS A 54 39.65 -8.81 -27.12
C HIS A 54 38.53 -8.49 -26.13
N PRO A 55 37.67 -7.48 -26.40
CA PRO A 55 36.71 -6.97 -25.42
C PRO A 55 35.62 -7.99 -25.03
N GLN A 56 35.41 -9.04 -25.84
CA GLN A 56 34.47 -10.13 -25.55
C GLN A 56 35.15 -11.48 -25.24
N CYS A 57 36.47 -11.51 -24.98
CA CYS A 57 37.14 -12.74 -24.54
C CYS A 57 37.11 -12.87 -23.01
N ARG A 58 36.70 -14.04 -22.51
CA ARG A 58 36.66 -14.38 -21.07
C ARG A 58 36.81 -15.89 -20.88
N SER A 59 37.40 -16.36 -19.78
CA SER A 59 37.39 -17.81 -19.46
C SER A 59 35.95 -18.32 -19.25
N SER A 60 35.65 -19.53 -19.74
CA SER A 60 34.31 -20.12 -19.63
C SER A 60 34.02 -20.62 -18.22
N SER A 61 32.76 -20.46 -17.81
CA SER A 61 32.22 -21.02 -16.57
C SER A 61 32.10 -22.56 -16.61
N ARG A 62 32.05 -23.20 -17.79
CA ARG A 62 31.97 -24.67 -17.92
C ARG A 62 33.21 -25.38 -17.37
N THR A 63 34.39 -24.83 -17.62
CA THR A 63 35.69 -25.46 -17.28
C THR A 63 36.27 -24.96 -15.96
N THR A 64 36.12 -23.66 -15.66
CA THR A 64 36.55 -23.10 -14.36
C THR A 64 35.75 -23.71 -13.19
N ALA A 65 34.51 -24.16 -13.44
CA ALA A 65 33.69 -24.92 -12.49
C ALA A 65 33.72 -26.43 -12.77
N ALA A 66 34.89 -27.06 -12.65
CA ALA A 66 35.07 -28.50 -12.84
C ALA A 66 34.07 -29.37 -12.01
N GLY A 67 33.05 -29.89 -12.72
CA GLY A 67 32.14 -30.98 -12.34
C GLY A 67 31.17 -30.73 -11.17
N ALA A 68 31.70 -30.49 -9.97
CA ALA A 68 31.01 -30.84 -8.72
C ALA A 68 30.12 -29.75 -8.07
N ASN A 69 30.13 -28.52 -8.61
CA ASN A 69 29.51 -27.35 -7.94
C ASN A 69 28.37 -26.68 -8.74
N ARG A 70 27.84 -27.30 -9.81
CA ARG A 70 26.66 -26.74 -10.50
C ARG A 70 25.48 -26.68 -9.52
N GLY A 71 24.95 -25.49 -9.27
CA GLY A 71 23.88 -25.24 -8.30
C GLY A 71 24.33 -24.93 -6.86
N ARG A 72 25.63 -24.70 -6.59
CA ARG A 72 26.13 -24.26 -5.27
C ARG A 72 26.94 -22.96 -5.40
N GLN A 73 26.75 -22.03 -4.47
CA GLN A 73 27.74 -20.98 -4.19
C GLN A 73 29.05 -21.60 -3.69
N ARG A 74 30.17 -20.86 -3.76
CA ARG A 74 31.45 -21.36 -3.20
C ARG A 74 31.31 -21.51 -1.68
N LYS A 75 31.99 -22.52 -1.12
CA LYS A 75 32.15 -22.63 0.33
C LYS A 75 32.89 -21.39 0.85
N ALA A 76 32.50 -20.93 2.04
CA ALA A 76 33.03 -19.75 2.71
C ALA A 76 33.43 -20.12 4.16
N SER A 77 34.35 -19.37 4.78
CA SER A 77 34.70 -19.57 6.21
C SER A 77 33.49 -19.35 7.12
N GLU A 78 32.61 -18.47 6.67
CA GLU A 78 31.40 -18.00 7.33
C GLU A 78 30.26 -19.05 7.27
N ASP A 79 30.42 -20.13 6.49
CA ASP A 79 29.55 -21.32 6.54
C ASP A 79 29.73 -22.13 7.85
N LEU A 80 30.78 -21.85 8.64
CA LEU A 80 31.13 -22.57 9.87
C LEU A 80 30.66 -21.79 11.12
N ASN A 81 30.22 -22.51 12.15
CA ASN A 81 30.09 -21.91 13.49
C ASN A 81 31.47 -21.80 14.18
N ALA A 82 31.57 -20.97 15.23
CA ALA A 82 32.84 -20.66 15.89
C ALA A 82 33.68 -21.90 16.24
N SER A 83 33.11 -22.89 16.93
CA SER A 83 33.82 -24.13 17.31
C SER A 83 34.12 -25.09 16.15
N ARG A 84 33.66 -24.80 14.93
CA ARG A 84 34.15 -25.44 13.69
C ARG A 84 35.15 -24.58 12.92
N LEU A 85 35.12 -23.26 13.09
CA LEU A 85 36.13 -22.34 12.56
C LEU A 85 37.47 -22.55 13.28
N GLU A 86 37.47 -22.52 14.61
CA GLU A 86 38.65 -22.80 15.47
C GLU A 86 39.35 -24.12 15.08
N LEU A 87 38.58 -25.20 14.91
CA LEU A 87 39.10 -26.51 14.48
C LEU A 87 39.61 -26.53 13.03
N THR A 88 39.16 -25.59 12.19
CA THR A 88 39.62 -25.43 10.81
C THR A 88 40.91 -24.61 10.77
N GLU A 89 41.03 -23.58 11.60
CA GLU A 89 42.23 -22.77 11.81
C GLU A 89 43.36 -23.58 12.44
N LEU A 90 43.05 -24.42 13.43
CA LEU A 90 44.02 -25.35 14.01
C LEU A 90 44.64 -26.27 12.94
N ARG A 91 43.80 -26.83 12.05
CA ARG A 91 44.25 -27.67 10.93
C ARG A 91 45.05 -26.88 9.89
N MET A 92 44.66 -25.63 9.63
CA MET A 92 45.41 -24.70 8.78
C MET A 92 46.81 -24.48 9.33
N ALA A 93 46.97 -24.22 10.64
CA ALA A 93 48.26 -24.05 11.29
C ALA A 93 49.15 -25.32 11.22
N HIS A 94 48.59 -26.53 11.35
CA HIS A 94 49.36 -27.77 11.13
C HIS A 94 49.85 -27.94 9.67
N LEU A 95 49.15 -27.36 8.68
CA LEU A 95 49.57 -27.39 7.27
C LEU A 95 50.61 -26.31 6.95
N LEU A 96 50.47 -25.13 7.56
CA LEU A 96 51.46 -24.05 7.47
C LEU A 96 52.79 -24.50 8.07
N GLU A 97 52.77 -25.08 9.27
CA GLU A 97 53.95 -25.64 9.94
C GLU A 97 54.69 -26.68 9.08
N VAL A 98 53.94 -27.57 8.41
CA VAL A 98 54.49 -28.57 7.47
C VAL A 98 55.05 -27.96 6.18
N ALA A 99 54.50 -26.82 5.72
CA ALA A 99 54.93 -26.16 4.50
C ALA A 99 56.14 -25.23 4.72
N THR A 100 56.12 -24.43 5.78
CA THR A 100 57.04 -23.30 6.03
C THR A 100 57.95 -23.48 7.23
N GLY A 101 57.62 -24.40 8.15
CA GLY A 101 58.29 -24.54 9.45
C GLY A 101 57.58 -23.85 10.62
N PHE A 102 56.60 -22.98 10.33
CA PHE A 102 56.00 -22.06 11.30
C PHE A 102 54.48 -22.22 11.38
N ARG A 103 53.89 -22.19 12.59
CA ARG A 103 52.44 -22.29 12.83
C ARG A 103 51.66 -21.13 12.21
N SER A 104 52.25 -19.94 12.26
CA SER A 104 51.77 -18.71 11.62
C SER A 104 51.82 -18.77 10.08
N GLY A 105 52.68 -19.64 9.53
CA GLY A 105 53.07 -19.61 8.11
C GLY A 105 54.14 -18.57 7.78
N ASP A 106 54.54 -17.72 8.72
CA ASP A 106 55.45 -16.58 8.50
C ASP A 106 56.81 -16.76 9.21
N PRO A 107 57.92 -16.94 8.48
CA PRO A 107 59.27 -17.03 9.06
C PRO A 107 59.74 -15.77 9.82
N PHE A 108 59.14 -14.60 9.58
CA PHE A 108 59.51 -13.36 10.29
C PHE A 108 58.80 -13.23 11.65
N HIS A 109 57.76 -14.02 11.89
CA HIS A 109 57.00 -14.06 13.14
C HIS A 109 56.90 -15.51 13.67
N PRO A 110 58.02 -16.09 14.13
CA PRO A 110 58.06 -17.44 14.68
C PRO A 110 57.33 -17.53 16.02
N GLY A 111 56.60 -18.63 16.23
CA GLY A 111 56.11 -18.99 17.56
C GLY A 111 57.23 -19.43 18.52
N PRO A 112 56.98 -19.51 19.84
CA PRO A 112 57.97 -19.97 20.81
C PRO A 112 58.48 -21.38 20.48
N GLY A 113 59.76 -21.49 20.11
CA GLY A 113 60.40 -22.74 19.70
C GLY A 113 60.20 -23.11 18.22
N GLU A 114 59.83 -22.17 17.36
CA GLU A 114 59.71 -22.37 15.91
C GLU A 114 60.91 -21.80 15.13
N PRO A 115 61.39 -22.47 14.05
CA PRO A 115 60.91 -23.76 13.57
C PRO A 115 61.46 -24.91 14.43
N LYS A 116 60.65 -25.94 14.71
CA LYS A 116 61.17 -27.18 15.31
C LYS A 116 62.15 -27.83 14.30
N PRO A 117 63.21 -28.52 14.73
CA PRO A 117 64.15 -29.19 13.81
C PRO A 117 63.46 -30.14 12.81
N GLU A 118 62.38 -30.81 13.22
CA GLU A 118 61.57 -31.69 12.38
C GLU A 118 60.77 -30.98 11.27
N TYR A 119 60.67 -29.63 11.31
CA TYR A 119 59.89 -28.82 10.36
C TYR A 119 60.68 -27.71 9.66
N ASP A 120 61.96 -27.54 9.98
CA ASP A 120 62.86 -26.57 9.36
C ASP A 120 63.04 -26.83 7.83
N PRO A 121 62.67 -25.89 6.94
CA PRO A 121 62.86 -26.01 5.50
C PRO A 121 64.33 -26.10 5.05
N ALA A 122 65.29 -25.65 5.86
CA ALA A 122 66.71 -25.69 5.50
C ALA A 122 67.32 -27.09 5.66
N THR A 123 66.74 -27.94 6.50
CA THR A 123 67.26 -29.28 6.82
C THR A 123 66.32 -30.45 6.47
N THR A 124 65.05 -30.20 6.13
CA THR A 124 64.06 -31.28 5.90
C THR A 124 63.19 -31.09 4.65
N THR A 125 62.86 -32.19 3.95
CA THR A 125 61.97 -32.16 2.79
C THR A 125 60.49 -32.07 3.20
N LEU A 126 59.65 -31.54 2.31
CA LEU A 126 58.19 -31.51 2.51
C LEU A 126 57.56 -32.90 2.71
N THR A 127 58.22 -33.98 2.27
CA THR A 127 57.77 -35.35 2.49
C THR A 127 58.05 -35.79 3.92
N GLU A 128 59.28 -35.61 4.41
CA GLU A 128 59.67 -35.93 5.80
C GLU A 128 58.84 -35.12 6.79
N ARG A 129 58.67 -33.81 6.57
CA ARG A 129 57.80 -32.94 7.38
C ARG A 129 56.35 -33.41 7.47
N ARG A 130 55.81 -34.01 6.40
CA ARG A 130 54.47 -34.64 6.44
C ARG A 130 54.45 -35.94 7.23
N HIS A 131 55.53 -36.72 7.23
CA HIS A 131 55.64 -37.93 8.04
C HIS A 131 55.83 -37.61 9.54
N ALA A 132 56.71 -36.66 9.88
CA ALA A 132 56.86 -36.13 11.24
C ALA A 132 55.52 -35.61 11.78
N LYS A 133 54.77 -34.82 11.00
CA LYS A 133 53.45 -34.31 11.43
C LYS A 133 52.41 -35.40 11.66
N VAL A 134 52.46 -36.51 10.91
CA VAL A 134 51.60 -37.67 11.15
C VAL A 134 51.99 -38.40 12.43
N ALA A 135 53.29 -38.49 12.74
CA ALA A 135 53.77 -39.07 14.00
C ALA A 135 53.38 -38.20 15.21
N GLU A 136 53.63 -36.88 15.16
CA GLU A 136 53.26 -35.93 16.22
C GLU A 136 51.76 -35.95 16.50
N LEU A 137 50.92 -35.95 15.45
CA LEU A 137 49.46 -36.03 15.60
C LEU A 137 48.94 -37.39 16.07
N ALA A 138 49.73 -38.47 15.89
CA ALA A 138 49.42 -39.81 16.41
C ALA A 138 49.92 -40.03 17.85
N ALA A 139 50.87 -39.21 18.33
CA ALA A 139 51.37 -39.24 19.71
C ALA A 139 50.51 -38.44 20.70
N LEU A 140 49.54 -37.66 20.21
CA LEU A 140 48.54 -36.98 21.04
C LEU A 140 47.62 -37.98 21.75
N ASP A 141 47.13 -37.62 22.95
CA ASP A 141 46.13 -38.41 23.67
C ASP A 141 44.90 -38.72 22.78
N PRO A 142 44.42 -39.98 22.71
CA PRO A 142 43.31 -40.36 21.83
C PRO A 142 41.99 -39.62 22.08
N GLN A 143 41.72 -39.12 23.30
CA GLN A 143 40.51 -38.34 23.58
C GLN A 143 40.69 -36.89 23.13
N HIS A 144 41.82 -36.28 23.45
CA HIS A 144 42.19 -34.92 23.06
C HIS A 144 42.28 -34.78 21.53
N ALA A 145 42.97 -35.71 20.85
CA ALA A 145 43.07 -35.75 19.40
C ALA A 145 41.71 -35.97 18.72
N LYS A 146 40.78 -36.68 19.37
CA LYS A 146 39.40 -36.87 18.89
C LYS A 146 38.54 -35.61 19.06
N LEU A 147 38.69 -34.87 20.16
CA LEU A 147 38.03 -33.57 20.38
C LEU A 147 38.48 -32.54 19.35
N LEU A 148 39.79 -32.42 19.12
CA LEU A 148 40.38 -31.53 18.11
C LEU A 148 40.12 -31.99 16.65
N GLY A 149 39.54 -33.18 16.45
CA GLY A 149 39.28 -33.73 15.12
C GLY A 149 40.56 -34.02 14.32
N LEU A 150 41.64 -34.40 15.02
CA LEU A 150 42.98 -34.71 14.52
C LEU A 150 43.36 -36.20 14.63
N GLY A 151 42.69 -36.98 15.49
CA GLY A 151 43.01 -38.38 15.83
C GLY A 151 42.83 -39.43 14.72
N SER A 152 42.86 -39.02 13.45
CA SER A 152 42.95 -39.90 12.28
C SER A 152 43.60 -39.19 11.06
N VAL A 153 44.53 -38.26 11.31
CA VAL A 153 45.23 -37.51 10.26
C VAL A 153 46.36 -38.36 9.66
N SER A 154 46.16 -38.83 8.45
CA SER A 154 47.17 -39.57 7.66
C SER A 154 47.95 -38.65 6.72
N TYR A 155 49.04 -39.17 6.15
CA TYR A 155 49.79 -38.50 5.06
C TYR A 155 48.87 -38.10 3.88
N ARG A 156 47.92 -38.97 3.52
CA ARG A 156 46.88 -38.69 2.51
C ARG A 156 45.91 -37.60 2.97
N THR A 157 45.61 -37.50 4.26
CA THR A 157 44.76 -36.44 4.84
C THR A 157 45.42 -35.07 4.71
N LEU A 158 46.73 -34.95 5.01
CA LEU A 158 47.48 -33.70 4.86
C LEU A 158 47.54 -33.25 3.38
N ILE A 159 47.82 -34.16 2.44
CA ILE A 159 47.79 -33.85 1.00
C ILE A 159 46.39 -33.41 0.53
N ARG A 160 45.33 -34.09 1.00
CA ARG A 160 43.95 -33.72 0.68
C ARG A 160 43.62 -32.31 1.16
N TRP A 161 43.98 -31.98 2.40
CA TRP A 161 43.75 -30.63 2.94
C TRP A 161 44.57 -29.57 2.22
N GLU A 162 45.86 -29.81 1.92
CA GLU A 162 46.69 -28.85 1.15
C GLU A 162 46.10 -28.57 -0.24
N ASN A 163 45.64 -29.60 -0.95
CA ASN A 163 44.98 -29.45 -2.25
C ASN A 163 43.64 -28.72 -2.15
N ALA A 164 42.87 -28.94 -1.07
CA ALA A 164 41.62 -28.22 -0.82
C ALA A 164 41.87 -26.77 -0.40
N ARG A 165 42.88 -26.49 0.43
CA ARG A 165 43.32 -25.16 0.87
C ARG A 165 43.72 -24.30 -0.32
N ARG A 166 44.50 -24.84 -1.26
CA ARG A 166 44.86 -24.14 -2.51
C ARG A 166 43.67 -23.75 -3.39
N ARG A 167 42.53 -24.45 -3.26
CA ARG A 167 41.32 -24.22 -4.08
C ARG A 167 40.22 -23.41 -3.37
N PHE A 168 40.19 -23.42 -2.03
CA PHE A 168 39.09 -22.86 -1.23
C PHE A 168 39.54 -21.99 -0.04
N GLY A 169 40.85 -21.80 0.19
CA GLY A 169 41.34 -21.08 1.37
C GLY A 169 41.12 -21.87 2.66
N LEU A 170 40.90 -21.16 3.78
CA LEU A 170 40.75 -21.74 5.13
C LEU A 170 39.71 -22.88 5.18
N VAL A 171 38.52 -22.66 4.59
CA VAL A 171 37.42 -23.65 4.57
C VAL A 171 37.78 -24.95 3.80
N GLY A 172 38.88 -24.98 3.04
CA GLY A 172 39.46 -26.20 2.47
C GLY A 172 39.96 -27.21 3.53
N CYS A 173 40.22 -26.75 4.76
CA CYS A 173 40.68 -27.59 5.88
C CYS A 173 39.51 -28.15 6.74
N ALA A 174 38.29 -27.68 6.49
CA ALA A 174 37.09 -28.10 7.22
C ALA A 174 36.74 -29.58 6.94
N ASP A 175 35.93 -30.18 7.80
CA ASP A 175 35.33 -31.49 7.50
C ASP A 175 34.12 -31.32 6.57
N ASP A 176 34.09 -32.01 5.43
CA ASP A 176 32.95 -32.00 4.50
C ASP A 176 31.61 -32.39 5.14
N ARG A 177 31.64 -33.10 6.29
CA ARG A 177 30.44 -33.43 7.06
C ARG A 177 29.82 -32.23 7.77
N TRP A 178 30.61 -31.19 8.09
CA TRP A 178 30.12 -29.94 8.68
C TRP A 178 29.43 -29.07 7.63
N LEU A 179 29.91 -29.11 6.39
CA LEU A 179 29.42 -28.33 5.24
C LEU A 179 28.54 -29.15 4.29
N ARG A 180 27.93 -30.22 4.81
CA ARG A 180 27.12 -31.18 4.06
C ARG A 180 25.74 -30.60 3.79
N ARG A 181 25.22 -30.81 2.58
CA ARG A 181 23.84 -30.44 2.20
C ARG A 181 22.85 -30.94 3.25
N SER A 182 22.07 -30.04 3.84
CA SER A 182 20.84 -30.39 4.55
C SER A 182 19.95 -31.14 3.56
N GLY A 183 19.78 -32.45 3.76
CA GLY A 183 19.38 -33.39 2.70
C GLY A 183 18.02 -33.10 2.09
N GLY A 184 18.01 -32.31 1.02
CA GLY A 184 16.85 -32.10 0.17
C GLY A 184 16.59 -33.30 -0.74
N THR A 185 15.31 -33.47 -1.11
CA THR A 185 14.71 -34.70 -1.61
C THR A 185 15.02 -35.92 -0.72
N ARG A 186 14.29 -36.00 0.41
CA ARG A 186 13.95 -37.31 0.96
C ARG A 186 13.16 -38.10 -0.09
N THR A 187 13.55 -39.34 -0.35
CA THR A 187 12.78 -40.24 -1.22
C THR A 187 11.42 -40.51 -0.58
N VAL A 188 10.39 -39.89 -1.14
CA VAL A 188 8.98 -40.14 -0.86
C VAL A 188 8.44 -40.88 -2.07
N SER A 189 7.56 -41.86 -1.86
CA SER A 189 7.03 -42.65 -2.95
C SER A 189 6.06 -41.81 -3.81
N GLU A 190 5.88 -42.19 -5.08
CA GLU A 190 5.15 -41.34 -6.03
C GLU A 190 3.66 -41.21 -5.65
N GLU A 191 3.07 -42.22 -5.01
CA GLU A 191 1.68 -42.20 -4.48
C GLU A 191 1.51 -41.13 -3.39
N VAL A 192 2.50 -40.99 -2.50
CA VAL A 192 2.51 -39.98 -1.44
C VAL A 192 2.86 -38.61 -1.99
N ARG A 193 3.67 -38.53 -3.05
CA ARG A 193 3.93 -37.29 -3.80
C ARG A 193 2.67 -36.77 -4.48
N GLU A 194 1.92 -37.64 -5.15
CA GLU A 194 0.65 -37.32 -5.79
C GLU A 194 -0.35 -36.82 -4.75
N ALA A 195 -0.52 -37.54 -3.63
CA ALA A 195 -1.36 -37.11 -2.52
C ALA A 195 -0.97 -35.73 -1.94
N VAL A 196 0.33 -35.42 -1.86
CA VAL A 196 0.81 -34.09 -1.42
C VAL A 196 0.49 -32.99 -2.43
N LEU A 197 0.48 -33.29 -3.73
CA LEU A 197 0.12 -32.36 -4.81
C LEU A 197 -1.41 -32.16 -4.89
N ALA A 198 -2.20 -33.23 -4.86
CA ALA A 198 -3.67 -33.16 -4.83
C ALA A 198 -4.18 -32.35 -3.61
N VAL A 199 -3.63 -32.62 -2.42
CA VAL A 199 -3.95 -31.86 -1.20
C VAL A 199 -3.41 -30.41 -1.27
N ARG A 200 -2.38 -30.12 -2.06
CA ARG A 200 -1.95 -28.73 -2.33
C ARG A 200 -2.97 -27.99 -3.18
N GLU A 201 -3.47 -28.59 -4.25
CA GLU A 201 -4.48 -27.99 -5.14
C GLU A 201 -5.79 -27.73 -4.37
N GLU A 202 -6.29 -28.73 -3.63
CA GLU A 202 -7.53 -28.57 -2.87
C GLU A 202 -7.38 -27.55 -1.73
N THR A 203 -6.26 -27.59 -0.98
CA THR A 203 -6.00 -26.58 0.06
C THR A 203 -5.53 -25.22 -0.47
N GLN A 204 -5.35 -25.04 -1.78
CA GLN A 204 -5.35 -23.71 -2.41
C GLN A 204 -6.77 -23.16 -2.51
N ARG A 205 -7.77 -23.98 -2.90
CA ARG A 205 -9.20 -23.59 -3.09
C ARG A 205 -9.93 -23.29 -1.78
N MET A 206 -9.64 -24.03 -0.72
CA MET A 206 -10.23 -23.85 0.63
C MET A 206 -9.68 -22.61 1.39
N ALA A 207 -10.17 -22.41 2.63
CA ALA A 207 -9.58 -21.51 3.64
C ALA A 207 -8.27 -22.07 4.26
N LYS A 208 -7.60 -21.32 5.15
CA LYS A 208 -6.21 -21.63 5.58
C LYS A 208 -6.19 -22.75 6.63
N VAL A 209 -6.14 -24.00 6.16
CA VAL A 209 -6.06 -25.19 7.02
C VAL A 209 -4.66 -25.44 7.61
N SER A 210 -4.62 -26.06 8.80
CA SER A 210 -3.38 -26.37 9.52
C SER A 210 -2.56 -27.49 8.86
N MET A 211 -1.27 -27.60 9.20
CA MET A 211 -0.43 -28.73 8.72
C MET A 211 -0.93 -30.09 9.25
N ARG A 212 -1.54 -30.15 10.45
CA ARG A 212 -2.18 -31.38 10.95
C ARG A 212 -3.42 -31.75 10.14
N THR A 213 -4.17 -30.76 9.65
CA THR A 213 -5.29 -30.99 8.73
C THR A 213 -4.78 -31.57 7.41
N LYS A 214 -3.67 -31.02 6.88
CA LYS A 214 -3.04 -31.48 5.63
C LYS A 214 -2.47 -32.89 5.74
N ASP A 215 -1.78 -33.22 6.83
CA ASP A 215 -1.31 -34.58 7.12
C ASP A 215 -2.48 -35.59 7.12
N ARG A 216 -3.61 -35.24 7.74
CA ARG A 216 -4.82 -36.07 7.70
C ARG A 216 -5.42 -36.19 6.29
N MET A 217 -5.46 -35.11 5.51
CA MET A 217 -5.95 -35.16 4.12
C MET A 217 -5.03 -36.03 3.22
N ILE A 218 -3.70 -35.96 3.41
CA ILE A 218 -2.74 -36.82 2.70
C ILE A 218 -2.95 -38.28 3.09
N ARG A 219 -3.08 -38.59 4.38
CA ARG A 219 -3.39 -39.96 4.86
C ARG A 219 -4.74 -40.48 4.38
N GLN A 220 -5.72 -39.61 4.26
CA GLN A 220 -7.03 -39.95 3.72
C GLN A 220 -6.92 -40.31 2.24
N TYR A 221 -6.38 -39.40 1.41
CA TYR A 221 -6.20 -39.59 -0.02
C TYR A 221 -5.41 -40.86 -0.34
N VAL A 222 -4.27 -41.09 0.35
CA VAL A 222 -3.47 -42.30 0.14
C VAL A 222 -4.23 -43.58 0.48
N ARG A 223 -5.04 -43.59 1.54
CA ARG A 223 -5.85 -44.75 1.92
C ARG A 223 -6.98 -45.02 0.94
N GLU A 224 -7.58 -43.97 0.39
CA GLU A 224 -8.75 -44.06 -0.51
C GLU A 224 -8.37 -44.39 -1.96
N GLU A 225 -7.29 -43.82 -2.49
CA GLU A 225 -6.82 -44.11 -3.86
C GLU A 225 -5.81 -45.29 -3.92
N PHE A 226 -4.93 -45.42 -2.92
CA PHE A 226 -3.80 -46.38 -2.93
C PHE A 226 -3.85 -47.42 -1.79
N GLY A 227 -4.96 -47.52 -1.07
CA GLY A 227 -5.21 -48.54 -0.05
C GLY A 227 -4.42 -48.36 1.27
N PRO A 228 -4.77 -49.17 2.31
CA PRO A 228 -4.22 -49.00 3.66
C PRO A 228 -2.75 -49.44 3.80
N GLU A 229 -2.24 -50.28 2.90
CA GLU A 229 -0.86 -50.80 2.95
C GLU A 229 0.20 -49.75 2.55
N THR A 230 -0.21 -48.67 1.90
CA THR A 230 0.70 -47.65 1.35
C THR A 230 1.28 -46.78 2.47
N LYS A 231 2.60 -46.89 2.68
CA LYS A 231 3.30 -46.37 3.88
C LYS A 231 3.52 -44.86 3.87
N VAL A 232 2.51 -44.11 4.31
CA VAL A 232 2.58 -42.65 4.49
C VAL A 232 3.63 -42.26 5.56
N PRO A 233 4.62 -41.40 5.25
CA PRO A 233 5.65 -40.96 6.19
C PRO A 233 5.14 -40.29 7.47
N SER A 234 6.02 -40.12 8.45
CA SER A 234 5.72 -39.41 9.71
C SER A 234 5.33 -37.94 9.51
N TYR A 235 4.55 -37.39 10.43
CA TYR A 235 4.10 -35.99 10.40
C TYR A 235 5.24 -34.98 10.19
N ASP A 236 6.36 -35.12 10.91
CA ASP A 236 7.53 -34.25 10.73
C ASP A 236 8.22 -34.43 9.37
N THR A 237 8.04 -35.57 8.73
CA THR A 237 8.53 -35.80 7.36
C THR A 237 7.65 -35.08 6.34
N LEU A 238 6.32 -35.23 6.42
CA LEU A 238 5.39 -34.49 5.57
C LEU A 238 5.45 -32.97 5.82
N ARG A 239 5.63 -32.52 7.08
CA ARG A 239 5.80 -31.10 7.42
C ARG A 239 7.09 -30.50 6.85
N ARG A 240 8.21 -31.26 6.85
CA ARG A 240 9.46 -30.81 6.20
C ARG A 240 9.32 -30.80 4.69
N LEU A 241 8.75 -31.85 4.10
CA LEU A 241 8.47 -31.95 2.66
C LEU A 241 7.60 -30.78 2.17
N TRP A 242 6.51 -30.48 2.89
CA TRP A 242 5.63 -29.35 2.56
C TRP A 242 6.37 -28.01 2.61
N LYS A 243 7.26 -27.82 3.59
CA LYS A 243 8.09 -26.59 3.66
C LYS A 243 9.14 -26.53 2.56
N GLU A 244 9.67 -27.67 2.14
CA GLU A 244 10.66 -27.79 1.06
C GLU A 244 10.04 -27.51 -0.31
N TRP A 245 8.87 -28.09 -0.62
CA TRP A 245 8.20 -27.95 -1.91
C TRP A 245 7.39 -26.65 -2.05
N PHE A 246 6.86 -26.12 -0.94
CA PHE A 246 5.89 -25.02 -0.97
C PHE A 246 6.22 -23.85 -0.02
N GLY A 247 7.42 -23.82 0.55
CA GLY A 247 7.89 -22.74 1.42
C GLY A 247 7.23 -22.71 2.82
N PRO A 248 7.56 -21.70 3.65
CA PRO A 248 7.18 -21.64 5.07
C PRO A 248 5.68 -21.42 5.34
N GLY A 249 4.84 -21.18 4.33
CA GLY A 249 3.39 -21.01 4.50
C GLY A 249 2.96 -19.74 5.26
N GLY A 250 3.85 -18.76 5.45
CA GLY A 250 3.59 -17.52 6.18
C GLY A 250 2.55 -16.62 5.49
N ALA A 251 2.61 -16.50 4.16
CA ALA A 251 1.71 -15.64 3.38
C ALA A 251 0.21 -15.91 3.65
N ARG A 252 -0.62 -14.87 3.48
CA ARG A 252 -2.08 -15.03 3.41
C ARG A 252 -2.43 -15.76 2.10
N GLN A 253 -3.43 -16.63 2.16
CA GLN A 253 -3.78 -17.55 1.07
C GLN A 253 -4.19 -16.82 -0.23
N ARG A 254 -4.74 -15.60 -0.13
CA ARG A 254 -5.00 -14.69 -1.26
C ARG A 254 -3.73 -14.42 -2.09
N TYR A 255 -2.62 -14.03 -1.44
CA TYR A 255 -1.36 -13.75 -2.13
C TYR A 255 -0.71 -15.01 -2.74
N ALA A 256 -0.87 -16.18 -2.11
CA ALA A 256 -0.37 -17.43 -2.67
C ALA A 256 -1.08 -17.75 -4.00
N ARG A 257 -2.43 -17.70 -4.04
CA ARG A 257 -3.19 -17.85 -5.29
C ARG A 257 -2.80 -16.82 -6.36
N SER A 258 -2.45 -15.61 -5.95
CA SER A 258 -2.02 -14.54 -6.87
C SER A 258 -0.65 -14.78 -7.50
N ALA A 259 0.28 -15.41 -6.78
CA ALA A 259 1.62 -15.74 -7.28
C ALA A 259 1.62 -16.99 -8.18
N ASP A 260 0.64 -17.88 -7.99
CA ASP A 260 0.45 -19.09 -8.81
C ASP A 260 -0.25 -18.79 -10.18
N LEU A 261 -0.62 -17.53 -10.47
CA LEU A 261 -1.23 -17.12 -11.75
C LEU A 261 -0.17 -16.80 -12.81
N PRO A 262 -0.37 -17.16 -14.10
CA PRO A 262 0.58 -16.86 -15.15
C PRO A 262 0.77 -15.34 -15.35
N GLU A 263 2.01 -14.96 -15.64
CA GLU A 263 2.38 -13.59 -15.98
C GLU A 263 1.84 -13.22 -17.37
N SER A 264 0.60 -12.69 -17.43
CA SER A 264 0.16 -11.93 -18.60
C SER A 264 1.19 -10.85 -18.90
N GLN A 265 1.63 -10.77 -20.16
CA GLN A 265 2.67 -9.86 -20.62
C GLN A 265 2.40 -8.39 -20.22
N GLY A 266 3.48 -7.66 -19.94
CA GLY A 266 3.45 -6.25 -19.58
C GLY A 266 3.34 -5.98 -18.07
N HIS A 267 4.47 -5.68 -17.44
CA HIS A 267 4.50 -4.81 -16.26
C HIS A 267 4.28 -3.37 -16.76
N VAL A 268 3.32 -2.64 -16.17
CA VAL A 268 3.16 -1.22 -16.46
C VAL A 268 4.21 -0.45 -15.67
N LEU A 269 5.25 0.04 -16.36
CA LEU A 269 6.25 0.91 -15.73
C LEU A 269 5.66 2.32 -15.58
N VAL A 270 5.24 2.63 -14.35
CA VAL A 270 4.87 3.98 -13.94
C VAL A 270 6.16 4.79 -13.78
N HIS A 271 6.29 5.89 -14.51
CA HIS A 271 7.52 6.68 -14.62
C HIS A 271 7.30 8.20 -14.58
N ARG A 272 6.05 8.66 -14.55
CA ARG A 272 5.67 10.06 -14.30
C ARG A 272 4.43 10.16 -13.40
N PRO A 273 4.25 11.26 -12.65
CA PRO A 273 3.02 11.52 -11.89
C PRO A 273 1.78 11.44 -12.78
N GLY A 274 0.64 11.04 -12.23
CA GLY A 274 -0.65 11.03 -12.93
C GLY A 274 -0.81 9.96 -14.02
N GLN A 275 0.26 9.31 -14.47
CA GLN A 275 0.20 8.18 -15.40
C GLN A 275 -0.69 7.05 -14.83
N VAL A 276 -0.59 6.78 -13.52
CA VAL A 276 -1.47 5.87 -12.79
C VAL A 276 -1.81 6.42 -11.41
N VAL A 277 -3.08 6.73 -11.19
CA VAL A 277 -3.65 7.07 -9.87
C VAL A 277 -4.44 5.87 -9.33
N ALA A 278 -4.14 5.42 -8.12
CA ALA A 278 -4.92 4.40 -7.42
C ALA A 278 -6.00 5.07 -6.56
N LEU A 279 -7.27 4.75 -6.85
CA LEU A 279 -8.43 5.27 -6.12
C LEU A 279 -9.11 4.14 -5.34
N ASP A 280 -9.31 4.35 -4.05
CA ASP A 280 -9.89 3.36 -3.14
C ASP A 280 -10.73 4.00 -2.01
N THR A 281 -11.81 3.32 -1.62
CA THR A 281 -12.83 3.81 -0.68
C THR A 281 -12.96 2.85 0.51
N THR A 282 -12.53 3.27 1.69
CA THR A 282 -12.55 2.47 2.92
C THR A 282 -13.47 3.11 3.98
N VAL A 283 -14.16 2.28 4.78
CA VAL A 283 -14.91 2.77 5.96
C VAL A 283 -13.92 3.31 6.99
N LEU A 284 -14.05 4.57 7.35
CA LEU A 284 -13.16 5.23 8.30
C LEU A 284 -13.20 4.52 9.67
N PRO A 285 -12.05 4.22 10.29
CA PRO A 285 -11.98 3.57 11.59
C PRO A 285 -12.19 4.55 12.76
N VAL A 286 -12.85 5.69 12.54
CA VAL A 286 -13.13 6.73 13.55
C VAL A 286 -14.62 7.09 13.48
N MET A 287 -15.26 7.27 14.63
CA MET A 287 -16.61 7.82 14.75
C MET A 287 -16.55 9.35 14.77
N VAL A 288 -17.39 10.01 13.98
CA VAL A 288 -17.57 11.47 14.01
C VAL A 288 -19.02 11.84 14.32
N ARG A 289 -19.26 13.11 14.65
CA ARG A 289 -20.61 13.68 14.77
C ARG A 289 -21.09 14.22 13.43
N GLU A 290 -22.29 13.84 13.02
CA GLU A 290 -22.99 14.56 11.94
C GLU A 290 -23.57 15.89 12.45
N HIS A 291 -23.68 16.88 11.57
CA HIS A 291 -23.96 18.27 11.93
C HIS A 291 -25.44 18.57 12.24
N VAL A 292 -26.38 17.68 11.93
CA VAL A 292 -27.84 17.94 12.07
C VAL A 292 -28.36 17.60 13.46
N PHE A 293 -28.00 16.42 13.99
CA PHE A 293 -28.46 15.95 15.32
C PHE A 293 -27.30 15.67 16.30
N GLY A 294 -26.04 15.84 15.86
CA GLY A 294 -24.86 15.54 16.68
C GLY A 294 -24.75 14.08 17.09
N ASP A 295 -25.35 13.14 16.33
CA ASP A 295 -25.26 11.71 16.55
C ASP A 295 -23.91 11.15 16.05
N PRO A 296 -23.38 10.12 16.72
CA PRO A 296 -22.15 9.45 16.30
C PRO A 296 -22.42 8.53 15.09
N VAL A 297 -21.70 8.78 14.01
CA VAL A 297 -21.79 8.09 12.71
C VAL A 297 -20.42 7.63 12.21
N LYS A 298 -20.40 6.68 11.26
CA LYS A 298 -19.21 6.32 10.48
C LYS A 298 -19.25 7.01 9.13
N MET A 299 -18.08 7.40 8.64
CA MET A 299 -17.88 7.88 7.27
C MET A 299 -17.15 6.82 6.44
N HIS A 300 -17.22 6.96 5.12
CA HIS A 300 -16.27 6.40 4.18
C HIS A 300 -15.26 7.49 3.82
N LEU A 301 -14.01 7.09 3.62
CA LEU A 301 -12.93 7.91 3.11
C LEU A 301 -12.50 7.33 1.77
N THR A 302 -12.69 8.10 0.70
CA THR A 302 -12.10 7.83 -0.61
C THR A 302 -10.78 8.56 -0.71
N LEU A 303 -9.70 7.86 -1.11
CA LEU A 303 -8.39 8.43 -1.39
C LEU A 303 -8.03 8.23 -2.86
N ALA A 304 -7.39 9.23 -3.45
CA ALA A 304 -6.66 9.11 -4.72
C ALA A 304 -5.15 9.25 -4.44
N LEU A 305 -4.39 8.21 -4.78
CA LEU A 305 -2.93 8.13 -4.56
C LEU A 305 -2.21 8.03 -5.90
N ASP A 306 -1.28 8.95 -6.18
CA ASP A 306 -0.37 8.81 -7.30
C ASP A 306 0.60 7.64 -7.09
N VAL A 307 0.66 6.72 -8.05
CA VAL A 307 1.51 5.52 -7.93
C VAL A 307 2.99 5.84 -8.17
N CYS A 308 3.31 6.94 -8.88
CA CYS A 308 4.69 7.33 -9.19
C CYS A 308 5.42 7.98 -7.99
N THR A 309 4.74 8.88 -7.28
CA THR A 309 5.32 9.72 -6.21
C THR A 309 4.84 9.36 -4.81
N HIS A 310 3.85 8.47 -4.69
CA HIS A 310 3.09 8.21 -3.45
C HIS A 310 2.39 9.47 -2.87
N SER A 311 2.14 10.49 -3.70
CA SER A 311 1.37 11.68 -3.29
C SER A 311 -0.12 11.33 -3.14
N LEU A 312 -0.74 11.76 -2.05
CA LEU A 312 -2.21 11.73 -1.92
C LEU A 312 -2.78 12.96 -2.62
N VAL A 313 -3.32 12.80 -3.82
CA VAL A 313 -3.67 13.91 -4.73
C VAL A 313 -5.12 14.36 -4.65
N ALA A 314 -6.01 13.54 -4.08
CA ALA A 314 -7.34 13.97 -3.64
C ALA A 314 -7.89 13.05 -2.54
N PHE A 315 -8.87 13.53 -1.79
CA PHE A 315 -9.70 12.69 -0.92
C PHE A 315 -11.11 13.27 -0.76
N ARG A 316 -12.08 12.43 -0.40
CA ARG A 316 -13.42 12.88 0.04
C ARG A 316 -13.94 12.03 1.20
N LEU A 317 -14.78 12.64 2.03
CA LEU A 317 -15.52 11.99 3.13
C LEU A 317 -17.02 11.92 2.79
N THR A 318 -17.63 10.75 2.97
CA THR A 318 -19.05 10.52 2.69
C THR A 318 -19.75 9.69 3.78
N LEU A 319 -21.03 9.95 4.07
CA LEU A 319 -21.83 9.20 5.08
C LEU A 319 -22.42 7.87 4.56
N VAL A 320 -22.04 7.47 3.35
CA VAL A 320 -22.38 6.25 2.62
C VAL A 320 -21.22 5.86 1.70
N SER A 321 -21.25 4.67 1.10
CA SER A 321 -20.36 4.31 0.00
C SER A 321 -20.47 5.31 -1.16
N ASP A 322 -19.36 5.49 -1.85
CA ASP A 322 -19.17 6.28 -3.06
C ASP A 322 -20.26 6.01 -4.13
N THR A 323 -20.91 7.07 -4.62
CA THR A 323 -21.70 7.01 -5.87
C THR A 323 -20.81 7.36 -7.06
N SER A 324 -21.27 7.09 -8.29
CA SER A 324 -20.48 7.42 -9.48
C SER A 324 -20.30 8.94 -9.69
N VAL A 325 -21.10 9.77 -9.01
CA VAL A 325 -20.88 11.23 -8.96
C VAL A 325 -19.83 11.58 -7.92
N ASP A 326 -19.83 10.94 -6.75
CA ASP A 326 -18.77 11.19 -5.75
C ASP A 326 -17.39 10.79 -6.30
N VAL A 327 -17.30 9.65 -7.02
CA VAL A 327 -16.09 9.26 -7.77
C VAL A 327 -15.71 10.33 -8.81
N ALA A 328 -16.66 10.81 -9.61
CA ALA A 328 -16.39 11.84 -10.62
C ALA A 328 -15.91 13.17 -9.99
N MET A 329 -16.40 13.51 -8.80
CA MET A 329 -15.95 14.69 -8.06
C MET A 329 -14.57 14.46 -7.42
N VAL A 330 -14.23 13.27 -6.91
CA VAL A 330 -12.84 12.93 -6.52
C VAL A 330 -11.89 13.09 -7.71
N LEU A 331 -12.27 12.61 -8.90
CA LEU A 331 -11.44 12.74 -10.10
C LEU A 331 -11.29 14.19 -10.56
N ARG A 332 -12.34 15.02 -10.43
CA ARG A 332 -12.24 16.48 -10.61
C ARG A 332 -11.25 17.09 -9.62
N ASP A 333 -11.29 16.69 -8.35
CA ASP A 333 -10.41 17.29 -7.34
C ASP A 333 -8.93 16.93 -7.57
N VAL A 334 -8.63 15.78 -8.21
CA VAL A 334 -7.25 15.46 -8.66
C VAL A 334 -6.76 16.45 -9.74
N THR A 335 -7.66 17.00 -10.58
CA THR A 335 -7.29 17.97 -11.62
C THR A 335 -7.32 19.42 -11.16
N MET A 336 -7.72 19.71 -9.91
CA MET A 336 -7.88 21.08 -9.41
C MET A 336 -6.85 21.39 -8.31
N PRO A 337 -6.21 22.57 -8.31
CA PRO A 337 -5.35 22.99 -7.21
C PRO A 337 -6.14 23.10 -5.90
N LEU A 338 -5.63 22.54 -4.80
CA LEU A 338 -6.32 22.61 -3.50
C LEU A 338 -6.30 24.07 -2.95
N PRO A 339 -7.45 24.67 -2.60
CA PRO A 339 -7.46 26.02 -2.02
C PRO A 339 -6.77 26.08 -0.65
N MET A 340 -6.04 27.17 -0.40
CA MET A 340 -5.59 27.53 0.95
C MET A 340 -6.78 27.78 1.89
N ARG A 341 -6.61 27.41 3.17
CA ARG A 341 -7.61 27.63 4.22
C ARG A 341 -7.18 28.73 5.18
N ALA A 342 -8.14 29.34 5.87
CA ALA A 342 -7.93 30.58 6.64
C ALA A 342 -6.98 30.44 7.86
N ASP A 343 -6.71 29.21 8.32
CA ASP A 343 -5.79 28.88 9.41
C ASP A 343 -4.48 28.23 8.91
N TRP A 344 -4.26 28.15 7.61
CA TRP A 344 -3.04 27.61 7.00
C TRP A 344 -2.03 28.73 6.73
N GLY A 345 -0.83 28.61 7.31
CA GLY A 345 0.31 29.49 7.01
C GLY A 345 1.12 29.04 5.79
N GLU A 346 2.15 29.82 5.44
CA GLU A 346 3.06 29.62 4.30
C GLU A 346 3.65 28.20 4.22
N ASP A 347 3.88 27.54 5.37
CA ASP A 347 4.29 26.14 5.46
C ASP A 347 3.40 25.15 4.70
N LEU A 348 2.13 25.49 4.47
CA LEU A 348 1.14 24.64 3.80
C LEU A 348 0.80 25.12 2.39
N GLU A 349 1.46 26.17 1.89
CA GLU A 349 1.32 26.66 0.51
C GLU A 349 1.98 25.70 -0.51
N TRP A 350 1.66 25.89 -1.79
CA TRP A 350 2.25 25.20 -2.93
C TRP A 350 3.79 25.28 -2.95
N PRO A 351 4.53 24.18 -2.68
CA PRO A 351 5.98 24.20 -2.66
C PRO A 351 6.51 24.17 -4.10
N TYR A 352 7.21 25.23 -4.51
CA TYR A 352 7.72 25.43 -5.87
C TYR A 352 8.39 24.18 -6.46
N PRO A 353 7.75 23.48 -7.43
CA PRO A 353 8.33 22.32 -8.11
C PRO A 353 8.95 22.71 -9.46
N GLY A 354 8.94 23.99 -9.80
CA GLY A 354 9.24 24.54 -11.13
C GLY A 354 8.22 25.59 -11.61
N LEU A 355 7.05 25.68 -10.98
CA LEU A 355 6.02 26.72 -11.24
C LEU A 355 5.68 27.51 -9.95
N PRO A 356 5.69 28.86 -9.95
CA PRO A 356 5.38 29.67 -8.76
C PRO A 356 3.92 29.55 -8.32
N ALA A 357 3.69 29.52 -7.00
CA ALA A 357 2.35 29.49 -6.40
C ALA A 357 1.45 30.63 -6.90
N ALA A 358 2.00 31.84 -7.07
CA ALA A 358 1.29 33.00 -7.59
C ALA A 358 0.72 32.78 -9.01
N VAL A 359 1.42 32.05 -9.89
CA VAL A 359 0.92 31.73 -11.24
C VAL A 359 -0.22 30.72 -11.17
N VAL A 360 -0.08 29.69 -10.33
CA VAL A 360 -1.18 28.72 -10.10
C VAL A 360 -2.42 29.43 -9.53
N ALA A 361 -2.21 30.37 -8.60
CA ALA A 361 -3.28 31.14 -7.97
C ALA A 361 -4.00 32.10 -8.93
N GLU A 362 -3.29 32.67 -9.91
CA GLU A 362 -3.88 33.50 -10.97
C GLU A 362 -4.87 32.69 -11.83
N PHE A 363 -4.46 31.49 -12.28
CA PHE A 363 -5.34 30.61 -13.06
C PHE A 363 -6.45 29.93 -12.23
N ALA A 364 -6.19 29.61 -10.96
CA ALA A 364 -7.18 28.99 -10.08
C ALA A 364 -8.19 29.99 -9.47
N GLY A 365 -7.86 31.28 -9.45
CA GLY A 365 -8.66 32.32 -8.81
C GLY A 365 -8.59 32.33 -7.27
N HIS A 366 -7.67 31.58 -6.66
CA HIS A 366 -7.47 31.48 -5.21
C HIS A 366 -6.04 31.06 -4.86
N ALA A 367 -5.57 31.38 -3.64
CA ALA A 367 -4.29 30.88 -3.13
C ALA A 367 -4.29 29.34 -3.03
N VAL A 368 -3.13 28.70 -3.21
CA VAL A 368 -3.00 27.26 -3.48
C VAL A 368 -2.12 26.56 -2.44
N ALA A 369 -2.62 25.44 -1.92
CA ALA A 369 -1.94 24.64 -0.91
C ALA A 369 -0.97 23.60 -1.51
N GLY A 370 -0.12 23.01 -0.66
CA GLY A 370 0.93 22.07 -1.02
C GLY A 370 0.49 20.66 -1.43
N LEU A 371 -0.59 20.55 -2.22
CA LEU A 371 -1.12 19.31 -2.76
C LEU A 371 -0.91 19.24 -4.29
N PRO A 372 -0.14 18.26 -4.82
CA PRO A 372 0.00 18.07 -6.27
C PRO A 372 -1.34 17.78 -6.97
N PHE A 373 -1.57 18.44 -8.11
CA PHE A 373 -2.74 18.28 -8.98
C PHE A 373 -2.29 18.03 -10.43
N PHE A 374 -3.11 17.30 -11.20
CA PHE A 374 -2.88 17.01 -12.63
C PHE A 374 -4.07 16.27 -13.25
N THR A 375 -4.16 16.24 -14.58
CA THR A 375 -5.06 15.33 -15.30
C THR A 375 -4.48 13.90 -15.31
N PRO A 376 -5.17 12.88 -14.74
CA PRO A 376 -4.64 11.52 -14.70
C PRO A 376 -4.86 10.79 -16.04
N GLU A 377 -3.88 10.00 -16.49
CA GLU A 377 -4.01 9.18 -17.70
C GLU A 377 -4.81 7.90 -17.42
N THR A 378 -4.46 7.19 -16.35
CA THR A 378 -5.13 5.97 -15.89
C THR A 378 -5.50 6.09 -14.42
N VAL A 379 -6.74 5.74 -14.08
CA VAL A 379 -7.21 5.56 -12.72
C VAL A 379 -7.44 4.07 -12.48
N THR A 380 -6.75 3.46 -11.52
CA THR A 380 -6.98 2.07 -11.10
C THR A 380 -7.93 2.03 -9.90
N THR A 381 -9.06 1.34 -10.05
CA THR A 381 -10.15 1.30 -9.06
C THR A 381 -10.49 -0.12 -8.62
N ASP A 382 -11.04 -0.28 -7.42
CA ASP A 382 -11.48 -1.60 -6.97
C ASP A 382 -12.77 -2.06 -7.68
N HIS A 383 -13.10 -3.34 -7.60
CA HIS A 383 -14.17 -4.00 -8.38
C HIS A 383 -15.64 -3.63 -7.99
N GLY A 384 -15.89 -2.41 -7.52
CA GLY A 384 -17.21 -1.90 -7.20
C GLY A 384 -18.12 -1.74 -8.43
N SER A 385 -19.41 -2.01 -8.26
CA SER A 385 -20.42 -1.83 -9.34
C SER A 385 -20.55 -0.37 -9.80
N VAL A 386 -20.18 0.58 -8.92
CA VAL A 386 -20.07 2.02 -9.18
C VAL A 386 -19.23 2.30 -10.43
N TYR A 387 -18.10 1.61 -10.57
CA TYR A 387 -17.10 1.80 -11.63
C TYR A 387 -17.51 1.19 -12.99
N ARG A 388 -18.68 0.53 -13.07
CA ARG A 388 -19.25 0.00 -14.32
C ARG A 388 -20.47 0.79 -14.82
N ASN A 389 -20.59 2.05 -14.39
CA ASN A 389 -21.69 2.93 -14.78
C ASN A 389 -21.39 3.67 -16.09
N HIS A 390 -22.39 3.77 -16.98
CA HIS A 390 -22.35 4.59 -18.19
C HIS A 390 -22.01 6.07 -17.91
N HIS A 391 -22.29 6.54 -16.68
CA HIS A 391 -21.90 7.87 -16.23
C HIS A 391 -20.37 8.07 -16.19
N LEU A 392 -19.61 7.08 -15.70
CA LEU A 392 -18.15 7.21 -15.63
C LEU A 392 -17.50 7.11 -17.02
N VAL A 393 -18.10 6.38 -17.97
CA VAL A 393 -17.64 6.36 -19.37
C VAL A 393 -17.76 7.73 -20.06
N GLU A 394 -18.62 8.63 -19.56
CA GLU A 394 -18.66 10.02 -20.01
C GLU A 394 -17.66 10.91 -19.24
N VAL A 395 -17.45 10.65 -17.94
CA VAL A 395 -16.41 11.31 -17.12
C VAL A 395 -15.01 11.05 -17.67
N GLU A 396 -14.71 9.82 -18.05
CA GLU A 396 -13.48 9.42 -18.77
C GLU A 396 -13.22 10.30 -20.00
N ARG A 397 -14.26 10.56 -20.80
CA ARG A 397 -14.15 11.36 -22.03
C ARG A 397 -13.98 12.84 -21.77
N VAL A 398 -14.62 13.36 -20.72
CA VAL A 398 -14.54 14.78 -20.34
C VAL A 398 -13.18 15.09 -19.70
N LEU A 399 -12.64 14.18 -18.87
CA LEU A 399 -11.33 14.33 -18.24
C LEU A 399 -10.16 13.83 -19.10
N GLY A 400 -10.41 13.09 -20.18
CA GLY A 400 -9.36 12.45 -20.99
C GLY A 400 -8.69 11.23 -20.32
N CYS A 401 -9.22 10.72 -19.21
CA CYS A 401 -8.65 9.63 -18.41
C CYS A 401 -9.30 8.26 -18.70
N GLN A 402 -8.62 7.17 -18.37
CA GLN A 402 -9.18 5.81 -18.41
C GLN A 402 -9.36 5.22 -17.00
N VAL A 403 -10.57 4.82 -16.62
CA VAL A 403 -10.85 4.17 -15.32
C VAL A 403 -10.80 2.65 -15.50
N LEU A 404 -9.64 2.06 -15.21
CA LEU A 404 -9.42 0.62 -15.33
C LEU A 404 -9.69 -0.08 -13.99
N PRO A 405 -10.48 -1.17 -13.95
CA PRO A 405 -10.63 -1.96 -12.74
C PRO A 405 -9.32 -2.73 -12.44
N ALA A 406 -8.79 -2.57 -11.23
CA ALA A 406 -7.58 -3.24 -10.75
C ALA A 406 -7.67 -4.76 -10.98
N ARG A 407 -6.60 -5.38 -11.51
CA ARG A 407 -6.69 -6.73 -12.08
C ARG A 407 -7.11 -7.76 -11.02
N VAL A 408 -8.14 -8.54 -11.33
CA VAL A 408 -8.67 -9.59 -10.45
C VAL A 408 -7.54 -10.51 -10.00
N LEU A 409 -7.41 -10.69 -8.68
CA LEU A 409 -6.37 -11.52 -8.04
C LEU A 409 -4.91 -11.08 -8.29
N ARG A 410 -4.63 -9.81 -8.64
CA ARG A 410 -3.28 -9.22 -8.60
C ARG A 410 -3.17 -8.10 -7.55
N PRO A 411 -2.70 -8.40 -6.32
CA PRO A 411 -2.61 -7.42 -5.23
C PRO A 411 -1.60 -6.30 -5.47
N THR A 412 -0.65 -6.49 -6.40
CA THR A 412 0.34 -5.48 -6.82
C THR A 412 -0.32 -4.14 -7.18
N ASP A 413 -1.40 -4.22 -7.96
CA ASP A 413 -2.05 -3.08 -8.61
C ASP A 413 -2.75 -2.14 -7.62
N LYS A 414 -2.97 -2.61 -6.37
CA LYS A 414 -3.59 -1.87 -5.26
C LYS A 414 -2.69 -1.75 -4.02
N ALA A 415 -1.55 -2.44 -3.98
CA ALA A 415 -0.67 -2.52 -2.80
C ALA A 415 -0.15 -1.16 -2.32
N ALA A 416 -0.03 -0.17 -3.21
CA ALA A 416 0.35 1.20 -2.84
C ALA A 416 -0.72 1.88 -1.97
N VAL A 417 -1.99 1.85 -2.38
CA VAL A 417 -3.09 2.50 -1.65
C VAL A 417 -3.58 1.69 -0.45
N GLU A 418 -3.57 0.35 -0.52
CA GLU A 418 -3.78 -0.51 0.68
C GLU A 418 -2.72 -0.22 1.76
N ARG A 419 -1.44 0.01 1.37
CA ARG A 419 -0.37 0.41 2.29
C ARG A 419 -0.58 1.83 2.80
N ALA A 420 -0.96 2.78 1.95
CA ALA A 420 -1.24 4.15 2.36
C ALA A 420 -2.33 4.20 3.43
N PHE A 421 -3.49 3.55 3.24
CA PHE A 421 -4.53 3.44 4.27
C PHE A 421 -3.99 2.84 5.59
N GLY A 422 -3.13 1.82 5.51
CA GLY A 422 -2.48 1.24 6.68
C GLY A 422 -1.60 2.23 7.45
N VAL A 423 -0.85 3.08 6.74
CA VAL A 423 0.06 4.09 7.32
C VAL A 423 -0.70 5.31 7.84
N ILE A 424 -1.73 5.79 7.13
CA ILE A 424 -2.59 6.89 7.58
C ILE A 424 -3.34 6.50 8.86
N ARG A 425 -3.77 5.23 8.96
CA ARG A 425 -4.37 4.71 10.19
C ARG A 425 -3.41 4.83 11.38
N GLN A 426 -2.17 4.41 11.22
CA GLN A 426 -1.14 4.48 12.28
C GLN A 426 -0.74 5.91 12.64
N LEU A 427 -0.50 6.78 11.65
CA LEU A 427 -0.01 8.14 11.90
C LEU A 427 -1.09 9.18 12.23
N LEU A 428 -2.36 8.91 11.92
CA LEU A 428 -3.47 9.84 12.17
C LEU A 428 -4.58 9.18 12.97
N PHE A 429 -5.27 8.17 12.41
CA PHE A 429 -6.54 7.69 12.99
C PHE A 429 -6.41 7.00 14.35
N GLU A 430 -5.31 6.28 14.60
CA GLU A 430 -4.99 5.64 15.89
C GLU A 430 -4.73 6.67 17.01
N HIS A 431 -4.56 7.96 16.68
CA HIS A 431 -4.41 9.07 17.62
C HIS A 431 -5.72 9.88 17.83
N LEU A 432 -6.82 9.55 17.14
CA LEU A 432 -8.06 10.33 17.21
C LEU A 432 -9.05 9.77 18.24
N VAL A 433 -9.61 10.67 19.07
CA VAL A 433 -10.71 10.36 19.98
C VAL A 433 -11.94 9.92 19.17
N GLY A 434 -12.49 8.74 19.48
CA GLY A 434 -13.52 8.07 18.68
C GLY A 434 -13.00 6.99 17.71
N TYR A 435 -11.71 6.65 17.73
CA TYR A 435 -11.16 5.50 17.00
C TYR A 435 -11.84 4.18 17.42
N THR A 436 -12.15 3.32 16.44
CA THR A 436 -12.98 2.11 16.63
C THR A 436 -12.22 0.79 16.53
N GLY A 437 -10.89 0.82 16.49
CA GLY A 437 -10.06 -0.36 16.22
C GLY A 437 -10.20 -0.87 14.78
N VAL A 438 -9.52 -1.99 14.49
CA VAL A 438 -9.59 -2.66 13.17
C VAL A 438 -10.69 -3.71 13.18
N ASP A 439 -10.69 -4.60 14.17
CA ASP A 439 -11.72 -5.61 14.37
C ASP A 439 -12.81 -5.16 15.35
N VAL A 440 -13.95 -5.86 15.35
CA VAL A 440 -15.09 -5.59 16.26
C VAL A 440 -14.70 -5.79 17.73
N ALA A 441 -13.69 -6.63 18.00
CA ALA A 441 -13.15 -6.91 19.33
C ALA A 441 -12.17 -5.82 19.83
N ASP A 442 -11.59 -5.01 18.94
CA ASP A 442 -10.60 -3.96 19.27
C ASP A 442 -11.25 -2.65 19.74
N ARG A 443 -12.57 -2.65 19.97
CA ARG A 443 -13.33 -1.44 20.31
C ARG A 443 -13.14 -1.09 21.77
N GLY A 444 -12.90 0.20 22.04
CA GLY A 444 -13.04 0.78 23.37
C GLY A 444 -14.47 0.65 23.93
N ALA A 445 -14.68 1.07 25.18
CA ALA A 445 -15.93 0.83 25.89
C ALA A 445 -17.16 1.52 25.25
N ASP A 446 -17.03 2.75 24.75
CA ASP A 446 -18.03 3.39 23.90
C ASP A 446 -17.41 4.41 22.91
N PRO A 447 -16.93 3.96 21.74
CA PRO A 447 -16.39 4.84 20.70
C PRO A 447 -17.43 5.80 20.10
N ALA A 448 -18.72 5.62 20.42
CA ALA A 448 -19.80 6.51 19.99
C ALA A 448 -20.08 7.64 21.01
N ALA A 449 -19.70 7.47 22.28
CA ALA A 449 -19.53 8.58 23.22
C ALA A 449 -18.31 9.42 22.84
N ASP A 450 -17.18 8.75 22.55
CA ASP A 450 -15.86 9.33 22.25
C ASP A 450 -15.79 10.08 20.91
N ALA A 451 -16.80 9.97 20.04
CA ALA A 451 -16.90 10.77 18.82
C ALA A 451 -16.97 12.29 19.17
N VAL A 452 -15.88 13.04 19.06
CA VAL A 452 -15.89 14.49 19.37
C VAL A 452 -15.96 15.34 18.10
N LEU A 453 -15.14 15.02 17.09
CA LEU A 453 -15.01 15.78 15.85
C LEU A 453 -16.31 15.76 15.01
N THR A 454 -16.63 16.87 14.35
CA THR A 454 -17.61 16.88 13.25
C THR A 454 -17.01 16.32 11.95
N ALA A 455 -17.85 16.02 10.96
CA ALA A 455 -17.41 15.68 9.61
C ALA A 455 -16.46 16.75 9.03
N ASP A 456 -16.87 18.02 9.08
CA ASP A 456 -16.12 19.16 8.54
C ASP A 456 -14.79 19.37 9.28
N GLN A 457 -14.75 19.16 10.61
CA GLN A 457 -13.51 19.21 11.40
C GLN A 457 -12.55 18.06 11.06
N LEU A 458 -13.08 16.86 10.77
CA LEU A 458 -12.28 15.74 10.34
C LEU A 458 -11.74 15.96 8.90
N GLU A 459 -12.56 16.48 7.99
CA GLU A 459 -12.09 16.86 6.65
C GLU A 459 -10.99 17.93 6.74
N HIS A 460 -11.16 18.88 7.66
CA HIS A 460 -10.16 19.89 7.93
C HIS A 460 -8.83 19.26 8.37
N LEU A 461 -8.89 18.38 9.37
CA LEU A 461 -7.75 17.68 9.94
C LEU A 461 -7.06 16.75 8.95
N ILE A 462 -7.80 15.99 8.14
CA ILE A 462 -7.23 15.06 7.14
C ILE A 462 -6.46 15.83 6.07
N ALA A 463 -7.04 16.89 5.48
CA ALA A 463 -6.33 17.72 4.51
C ALA A 463 -5.08 18.39 5.10
N THR A 464 -5.20 18.94 6.32
CA THR A 464 -4.07 19.60 7.01
C THR A 464 -2.94 18.60 7.28
N TRP A 465 -3.28 17.38 7.69
CA TRP A 465 -2.30 16.30 7.89
C TRP A 465 -1.73 15.77 6.57
N ILE A 466 -2.51 15.72 5.48
CA ILE A 466 -1.98 15.31 4.16
C ILE A 466 -0.93 16.33 3.70
N VAL A 467 -1.28 17.61 3.60
CA VAL A 467 -0.39 18.67 3.10
C VAL A 467 0.82 18.86 4.04
N GLY A 468 0.57 18.97 5.35
CA GLY A 468 1.61 19.27 6.34
C GLY A 468 2.51 18.08 6.70
N VAL A 469 1.97 16.85 6.72
CA VAL A 469 2.69 15.65 7.21
C VAL A 469 2.93 14.63 6.10
N TRP A 470 1.90 14.18 5.37
CA TRP A 470 2.09 13.13 4.36
C TRP A 470 2.99 13.56 3.21
N GLN A 471 2.70 14.68 2.55
CA GLN A 471 3.45 15.10 1.36
C GLN A 471 4.92 15.48 1.68
N LYS A 472 5.20 15.84 2.94
CA LYS A 472 6.54 16.13 3.48
C LYS A 472 7.23 14.91 4.13
N ARG A 473 6.53 13.77 4.31
CA ARG A 473 7.07 12.58 4.99
C ARG A 473 8.17 11.92 4.17
N LYS A 474 9.32 11.64 4.79
CA LYS A 474 10.36 10.77 4.22
C LYS A 474 9.85 9.34 3.99
N LEU A 475 10.03 8.83 2.78
CA LEU A 475 9.52 7.53 2.33
C LEU A 475 10.42 6.35 2.73
N GLY A 476 11.70 6.59 3.03
CA GLY A 476 12.65 5.56 3.49
C GLY A 476 13.06 4.62 2.35
N GLU A 477 12.93 3.30 2.56
CA GLU A 477 13.29 2.24 1.60
C GLU A 477 12.56 2.32 0.23
N TYR A 478 11.56 3.20 0.10
CA TYR A 478 10.88 3.50 -1.17
C TYR A 478 11.52 4.66 -1.94
N ALA A 479 12.84 4.79 -1.86
CA ALA A 479 13.63 5.67 -2.70
C ALA A 479 13.55 5.23 -4.19
N PRO A 480 13.58 6.16 -5.16
CA PRO A 480 13.48 5.84 -6.58
C PRO A 480 14.76 5.16 -7.07
N ALA A 481 14.65 4.27 -8.06
CA ALA A 481 15.80 3.51 -8.56
C ALA A 481 16.92 4.35 -9.22
N TRP A 482 16.70 5.66 -9.44
CA TRP A 482 17.70 6.61 -9.93
C TRP A 482 18.43 7.40 -8.82
N ASP A 483 17.92 7.38 -7.58
CA ASP A 483 18.58 7.94 -6.38
C ASP A 483 18.23 7.06 -5.16
N PRO A 484 18.79 5.83 -5.06
CA PRO A 484 18.42 4.85 -4.05
C PRO A 484 18.88 5.22 -2.63
N ASP A 485 19.88 6.09 -2.51
CA ASP A 485 20.36 6.66 -1.25
C ASP A 485 19.61 7.97 -0.89
N GLY A 486 18.72 8.43 -1.77
CA GLY A 486 18.00 9.70 -1.71
C GLY A 486 16.90 9.75 -0.65
N SER A 487 16.90 10.82 0.16
CA SER A 487 15.97 11.05 1.26
C SER A 487 14.64 11.69 0.81
N HIS A 488 13.88 11.04 -0.06
CA HIS A 488 12.69 11.65 -0.68
C HIS A 488 11.41 11.63 0.19
N SER A 489 10.58 12.67 0.02
CA SER A 489 9.14 12.71 0.31
C SER A 489 8.30 12.75 -0.98
N PRO A 490 6.97 12.55 -0.93
CA PRO A 490 6.10 12.66 -2.11
C PRO A 490 6.24 13.98 -2.88
N ASN A 491 6.22 15.14 -2.22
CA ASN A 491 6.41 16.43 -2.90
C ASN A 491 7.82 16.56 -3.51
N SER A 492 8.86 15.96 -2.92
CA SER A 492 10.20 15.95 -3.53
C SER A 492 10.29 15.01 -4.75
N LEU A 493 9.55 13.90 -4.76
CA LEU A 493 9.44 13.03 -5.95
C LEU A 493 8.65 13.74 -7.05
N PHE A 494 7.58 14.45 -6.70
CA PHE A 494 6.80 15.25 -7.65
C PHE A 494 7.66 16.35 -8.30
N ALA A 495 8.43 17.11 -7.50
CA ALA A 495 9.37 18.11 -8.01
C ALA A 495 10.51 17.49 -8.84
N ALA A 496 11.05 16.34 -8.43
CA ALA A 496 12.08 15.63 -9.20
C ALA A 496 11.55 15.12 -10.55
N SER A 497 10.34 14.56 -10.59
CA SER A 497 9.68 14.18 -11.85
C SER A 497 9.38 15.40 -12.73
N PHE A 498 8.91 16.51 -12.16
CA PHE A 498 8.68 17.76 -12.89
C PHE A 498 9.97 18.26 -13.57
N ALA A 499 11.11 18.20 -12.86
CA ALA A 499 12.42 18.54 -13.41
C ALA A 499 12.96 17.54 -14.46
N GLN A 500 12.60 16.25 -14.37
CA GLN A 500 13.09 15.19 -15.27
C GLN A 500 12.29 15.07 -16.58
N THR A 501 10.96 15.14 -16.51
CA THR A 501 10.08 14.90 -17.67
C THR A 501 9.36 16.15 -18.17
N GLY A 502 9.35 17.22 -17.37
CA GLY A 502 8.32 18.27 -17.49
C GLY A 502 6.94 17.74 -17.13
N PHE A 503 5.94 18.63 -17.10
CA PHE A 503 4.54 18.24 -16.97
C PHE A 503 3.61 19.21 -17.71
N ALA A 504 2.59 18.67 -18.38
CA ALA A 504 1.49 19.46 -18.92
C ALA A 504 0.44 19.64 -17.82
N MET A 505 0.64 20.65 -16.96
CA MET A 505 -0.39 21.03 -15.98
C MET A 505 -1.47 21.85 -16.69
N ASP A 506 -2.70 21.39 -16.56
CA ASP A 506 -3.92 22.06 -16.98
C ASP A 506 -4.76 22.35 -15.72
N ILE A 507 -5.50 23.45 -15.71
CA ILE A 507 -6.40 23.85 -14.62
C ILE A 507 -7.77 24.04 -15.26
N PRO A 508 -8.65 23.03 -15.21
CA PRO A 508 -9.93 23.09 -15.91
C PRO A 508 -10.82 24.24 -15.41
N SER A 509 -11.58 24.82 -16.35
CA SER A 509 -12.59 25.85 -16.04
C SER A 509 -13.59 25.33 -14.98
N PRO A 510 -14.04 26.15 -14.03
CA PRO A 510 -14.97 25.72 -12.97
C PRO A 510 -16.21 24.96 -13.49
N GLU A 511 -16.68 25.32 -14.68
CA GLU A 511 -17.79 24.71 -15.42
C GLU A 511 -17.65 23.20 -15.65
N LEU A 512 -16.42 22.64 -15.58
CA LEU A 512 -16.15 21.20 -15.57
C LEU A 512 -17.07 20.46 -14.59
N PHE A 513 -17.39 21.06 -13.44
CA PHE A 513 -18.38 20.53 -12.50
C PHE A 513 -19.68 20.09 -13.20
N TYR A 514 -20.26 20.93 -14.05
CA TYR A 514 -21.52 20.64 -14.75
C TYR A 514 -21.35 19.54 -15.80
N GLU A 515 -20.19 19.47 -16.45
CA GLU A 515 -19.89 18.48 -17.48
C GLU A 515 -19.67 17.06 -16.94
N LEU A 516 -19.26 16.96 -15.68
CA LEU A 516 -19.14 15.70 -14.95
C LEU A 516 -20.48 15.22 -14.33
N LEU A 517 -21.55 16.02 -14.38
CA LEU A 517 -22.87 15.60 -13.88
C LEU A 517 -23.64 14.70 -14.89
N PRO A 518 -24.47 13.75 -14.40
CA PRO A 518 -25.32 12.92 -15.24
C PRO A 518 -26.19 13.70 -16.25
N ALA A 519 -26.01 13.40 -17.54
CA ALA A 519 -26.73 14.00 -18.66
C ALA A 519 -28.15 13.42 -18.86
N HIS A 520 -29.11 14.28 -19.17
CA HIS A 520 -30.48 13.93 -19.56
C HIS A 520 -30.85 14.66 -20.85
N TYR A 521 -31.45 13.94 -21.80
CA TYR A 521 -31.89 14.51 -23.08
C TYR A 521 -33.41 14.54 -23.13
N VAL A 522 -34.00 15.72 -23.02
CA VAL A 522 -35.46 15.93 -22.84
C VAL A 522 -35.99 17.03 -23.77
N ARG A 523 -37.32 17.21 -23.83
CA ARG A 523 -37.93 18.40 -24.44
C ARG A 523 -38.27 19.41 -23.34
N ILE A 524 -38.25 20.69 -23.68
CA ILE A 524 -38.79 21.76 -22.84
C ILE A 524 -40.28 21.86 -23.16
N ASP A 525 -41.13 21.70 -22.15
CA ASP A 525 -42.58 21.85 -22.26
C ASP A 525 -42.97 23.33 -22.33
N LYS A 526 -44.01 23.65 -23.10
CA LYS A 526 -44.48 25.03 -23.30
C LYS A 526 -44.94 25.73 -22.02
N ARG A 527 -45.28 24.99 -20.95
CA ARG A 527 -45.85 25.53 -19.70
C ARG A 527 -45.18 25.03 -18.43
N ARG A 528 -44.48 23.88 -18.44
CA ARG A 528 -43.93 23.22 -17.24
C ARG A 528 -42.40 23.10 -17.20
N GLY A 529 -41.68 23.55 -18.23
CA GLY A 529 -40.21 23.45 -18.27
C GLY A 529 -39.73 22.04 -18.61
N VAL A 530 -38.72 21.54 -17.89
CA VAL A 530 -38.09 20.23 -18.16
C VAL A 530 -38.46 19.18 -17.12
N LYS A 531 -38.91 18.01 -17.57
CA LYS A 531 -39.22 16.87 -16.69
C LYS A 531 -38.01 15.95 -16.54
N ILE A 532 -37.41 15.90 -15.35
CA ILE A 532 -36.20 15.13 -15.05
C ILE A 532 -36.47 14.13 -13.91
N ARG A 533 -36.43 12.83 -14.23
CA ARG A 533 -36.61 11.72 -13.26
C ARG A 533 -37.88 11.88 -12.39
N GLY A 534 -38.99 12.25 -13.02
CA GLY A 534 -40.31 12.36 -12.40
C GLY A 534 -40.73 13.77 -12.00
N LEU A 535 -39.77 14.60 -11.59
CA LEU A 535 -39.97 16.00 -11.15
C LEU A 535 -39.82 17.00 -12.31
N TRP A 536 -40.40 18.19 -12.16
CA TRP A 536 -40.37 19.29 -13.13
C TRP A 536 -39.54 20.48 -12.65
N TYR A 537 -38.69 21.01 -13.54
CA TYR A 537 -37.78 22.13 -13.29
C TYR A 537 -38.03 23.22 -14.32
N ASP A 538 -38.07 24.47 -13.88
CA ASP A 538 -38.47 25.60 -14.71
C ASP A 538 -37.84 26.90 -14.20
N ASP A 539 -37.36 27.71 -15.12
CA ASP A 539 -37.04 29.11 -14.88
C ASP A 539 -37.73 29.95 -15.96
N ALA A 540 -38.44 31.01 -15.55
CA ALA A 540 -39.30 31.80 -16.43
C ALA A 540 -38.51 32.57 -17.50
N ASP A 541 -37.28 32.99 -17.18
CA ASP A 541 -36.47 33.87 -17.99
C ASP A 541 -35.44 33.08 -18.81
N VAL A 542 -34.72 32.15 -18.17
CA VAL A 542 -33.74 31.27 -18.83
C VAL A 542 -34.38 30.40 -19.90
N LEU A 543 -35.57 29.84 -19.66
CA LEU A 543 -36.22 28.94 -20.62
C LEU A 543 -37.12 29.67 -21.63
N ARG A 544 -37.31 30.99 -21.50
CA ARG A 544 -38.33 31.78 -22.20
C ARG A 544 -38.39 31.46 -23.69
N ASP A 545 -37.26 31.55 -24.38
CA ASP A 545 -37.19 31.51 -25.82
C ASP A 545 -37.10 30.07 -26.38
N TYR A 546 -36.78 29.08 -25.53
CA TYR A 546 -36.67 27.66 -25.91
C TYR A 546 -37.96 26.85 -25.62
N ARG A 547 -39.03 27.48 -25.10
CA ARG A 547 -40.25 26.82 -24.60
C ARG A 547 -41.08 26.14 -25.69
N GLY A 548 -41.02 24.81 -25.72
CA GLY A 548 -41.70 23.98 -26.72
C GLY A 548 -40.95 23.87 -28.04
N GLU A 549 -39.74 24.43 -28.13
CA GLU A 549 -38.88 24.30 -29.29
C GLU A 549 -38.18 22.93 -29.36
N LEU A 550 -37.89 22.48 -30.58
CA LEU A 550 -37.08 21.30 -30.84
C LEU A 550 -35.61 21.73 -30.97
N SER A 551 -34.76 21.28 -30.04
CA SER A 551 -33.32 21.54 -30.10
C SER A 551 -32.72 21.14 -31.45
N THR A 552 -31.80 21.96 -31.96
CA THR A 552 -31.07 21.77 -33.23
C THR A 552 -30.22 20.49 -33.27
N ARG A 553 -29.98 19.84 -32.12
CA ARG A 553 -29.24 18.57 -32.01
C ARG A 553 -29.85 17.49 -32.92
N GLY A 554 -28.97 16.71 -33.56
CA GLY A 554 -29.31 15.57 -34.42
C GLY A 554 -29.13 14.20 -33.77
N GLY A 555 -29.02 13.16 -34.61
CA GLY A 555 -28.69 11.79 -34.20
C GLY A 555 -29.66 11.17 -33.19
N LYS A 556 -29.12 10.34 -32.27
CA LYS A 556 -29.85 9.61 -31.22
C LYS A 556 -30.69 10.52 -30.29
N HIS A 557 -30.35 11.81 -30.22
CA HIS A 557 -30.97 12.81 -29.36
C HIS A 557 -31.67 13.92 -30.15
N LYS A 558 -32.08 13.64 -31.40
CA LYS A 558 -32.72 14.62 -32.29
C LYS A 558 -33.90 15.35 -31.64
N GLY A 559 -33.90 16.69 -31.68
CA GLY A 559 -34.99 17.50 -31.14
C GLY A 559 -35.13 17.41 -29.61
N LYS A 560 -34.01 17.23 -28.88
CA LYS A 560 -33.95 17.18 -27.41
C LYS A 560 -32.81 18.04 -26.88
N TRP A 561 -33.11 18.79 -25.83
CA TRP A 561 -32.20 19.63 -25.07
C TRP A 561 -31.40 18.80 -24.05
N LEU A 562 -30.16 19.21 -23.79
CA LEU A 562 -29.29 18.62 -22.77
C LEU A 562 -29.52 19.32 -21.43
N ILE A 563 -29.78 18.53 -20.39
CA ILE A 563 -29.89 18.97 -19.00
C ILE A 563 -28.95 18.12 -18.14
N ARG A 564 -28.06 18.77 -17.38
CA ARG A 564 -27.16 18.13 -16.41
C ARG A 564 -27.82 18.11 -15.03
N ARG A 565 -27.57 17.06 -14.24
CA ARG A 565 -28.36 16.80 -13.02
C ARG A 565 -27.59 16.09 -11.92
N ASP A 566 -27.28 16.81 -10.83
CA ASP A 566 -26.74 16.21 -9.61
C ASP A 566 -27.78 15.27 -8.95
N PRO A 567 -27.43 14.00 -8.62
CA PRO A 567 -28.28 13.11 -7.82
C PRO A 567 -28.38 13.49 -6.34
N ARG A 568 -27.39 14.23 -5.82
CA ARG A 568 -27.16 14.50 -4.38
C ARG A 568 -28.04 15.64 -3.86
N ASP A 569 -28.30 16.65 -4.69
CA ASP A 569 -29.27 17.72 -4.41
C ASP A 569 -30.21 17.91 -5.61
N ARG A 570 -31.48 17.56 -5.43
CA ARG A 570 -32.51 17.57 -6.47
C ARG A 570 -33.35 18.86 -6.48
N ARG A 571 -32.96 19.90 -5.71
CA ARG A 571 -33.62 21.23 -5.73
C ARG A 571 -33.47 21.98 -7.06
N GLN A 572 -32.46 21.65 -7.86
CA GLN A 572 -32.20 22.27 -9.16
C GLN A 572 -31.61 21.26 -10.17
N VAL A 573 -31.63 21.63 -11.45
CA VAL A 573 -30.87 21.00 -12.54
C VAL A 573 -30.18 22.09 -13.37
N PHE A 574 -29.28 21.74 -14.27
CA PHE A 574 -28.47 22.74 -15.01
C PHE A 574 -28.72 22.61 -16.52
N PHE A 575 -29.08 23.73 -17.13
CA PHE A 575 -29.21 23.89 -18.59
C PHE A 575 -27.99 24.64 -19.11
N GLN A 576 -27.52 24.28 -20.30
CA GLN A 576 -26.50 25.05 -21.02
C GLN A 576 -27.18 25.73 -22.20
N ASP A 577 -27.07 27.06 -22.28
CA ASP A 577 -27.53 27.81 -23.45
C ASP A 577 -26.73 27.37 -24.69
N PRO A 578 -27.39 26.98 -25.80
CA PRO A 578 -26.70 26.64 -27.06
C PRO A 578 -25.97 27.81 -27.74
N LEU A 579 -26.19 29.07 -27.33
CA LEU A 579 -25.61 30.27 -27.96
C LEU A 579 -24.47 30.88 -27.13
N SER A 580 -24.71 31.23 -25.86
CA SER A 580 -23.68 31.78 -24.97
C SER A 580 -22.80 30.72 -24.30
N HIS A 581 -23.18 29.43 -24.38
CA HIS A 581 -22.58 28.31 -23.63
C HIS A 581 -22.65 28.41 -22.11
N ALA A 582 -23.30 29.45 -21.56
CA ALA A 582 -23.45 29.67 -20.13
C ALA A 582 -24.32 28.59 -19.46
N TRP A 583 -23.98 28.28 -18.20
CA TRP A 583 -24.69 27.31 -17.38
C TRP A 583 -25.70 28.00 -16.46
N HIS A 584 -26.97 27.66 -16.64
CA HIS A 584 -28.09 28.23 -15.90
C HIS A 584 -28.74 27.18 -14.97
N PRO A 585 -28.90 27.48 -13.67
CA PRO A 585 -29.65 26.62 -12.76
C PRO A 585 -31.16 26.78 -12.99
N LEU A 586 -31.85 25.67 -13.24
CA LEU A 586 -33.30 25.59 -13.30
C LEU A 586 -33.83 25.06 -11.95
N PRO A 587 -34.55 25.87 -11.15
CA PRO A 587 -35.08 25.42 -9.87
C PRO A 587 -36.22 24.42 -10.03
N TRP A 588 -36.44 23.59 -9.01
CA TRP A 588 -37.58 22.68 -8.95
C TRP A 588 -38.89 23.47 -8.82
N THR A 589 -39.87 23.19 -9.67
CA THR A 589 -41.17 23.89 -9.70
C THR A 589 -41.99 23.75 -8.43
N GLY A 590 -41.66 22.78 -7.56
CA GLY A 590 -42.24 22.65 -6.23
C GLY A 590 -41.60 23.53 -5.15
N MET A 591 -40.56 24.33 -5.43
CA MET A 591 -39.95 25.19 -4.42
C MET A 591 -40.89 26.32 -3.96
N PRO A 592 -40.95 26.64 -2.65
CA PRO A 592 -41.76 27.74 -2.13
C PRO A 592 -41.17 29.11 -2.49
N ARG A 593 -42.02 30.03 -2.98
CA ARG A 593 -41.62 31.34 -3.54
C ARG A 593 -40.82 32.27 -2.61
N ALA A 594 -40.82 32.03 -1.30
CA ALA A 594 -40.22 32.91 -0.29
C ALA A 594 -39.61 32.14 0.90
N GLY A 595 -39.15 30.90 0.70
CA GLY A 595 -38.66 30.06 1.78
C GLY A 595 -37.46 29.19 1.40
N GLN A 596 -36.49 29.07 2.31
CA GLN A 596 -35.42 28.09 2.20
C GLN A 596 -35.99 26.69 2.47
N MET A 597 -35.90 25.79 1.49
CA MET A 597 -36.25 24.38 1.66
C MET A 597 -34.99 23.53 1.90
N PRO A 598 -35.01 22.57 2.85
CA PRO A 598 -33.95 21.58 2.99
C PRO A 598 -33.70 20.85 1.66
N ALA A 599 -32.44 20.58 1.39
CA ALA A 599 -32.03 19.81 0.22
C ALA A 599 -32.42 18.34 0.35
N PHE A 600 -32.56 17.66 -0.79
CA PHE A 600 -33.00 16.28 -0.85
C PHE A 600 -32.39 15.56 -2.06
N GLY A 601 -31.89 14.33 -1.84
CA GLY A 601 -31.26 13.51 -2.88
C GLY A 601 -32.24 12.65 -3.67
N ASP A 602 -31.70 11.90 -4.64
CA ASP A 602 -32.48 11.01 -5.53
C ASP A 602 -33.26 9.92 -4.77
N ALA A 603 -32.74 9.45 -3.63
CA ALA A 603 -33.43 8.50 -2.76
C ALA A 603 -34.74 9.10 -2.18
N ARG A 604 -34.67 10.33 -1.67
CA ARG A 604 -35.85 11.06 -1.16
C ARG A 604 -36.81 11.43 -2.28
N ALA A 605 -36.32 11.85 -3.45
CA ALA A 605 -37.14 12.11 -4.62
C ALA A 605 -37.90 10.85 -5.08
N SER A 606 -37.26 9.68 -5.03
CA SER A 606 -37.91 8.40 -5.33
C SER A 606 -38.96 8.03 -4.27
N ALA A 607 -38.66 8.21 -2.99
CA ALA A 607 -39.61 7.98 -1.89
C ALA A 607 -40.82 8.93 -1.93
N LEU A 608 -40.61 10.20 -2.31
CA LEU A 608 -41.65 11.20 -2.55
C LEU A 608 -42.62 10.74 -3.65
N LEU A 609 -42.09 10.36 -4.82
CA LEU A 609 -42.89 9.92 -5.95
C LEU A 609 -43.64 8.61 -5.66
N ALA A 610 -42.99 7.66 -4.96
CA ALA A 610 -43.63 6.43 -4.51
C ALA A 610 -44.77 6.69 -3.51
N LYS A 611 -44.56 7.58 -2.52
CA LYS A 611 -45.60 7.95 -1.55
C LYS A 611 -46.76 8.70 -2.20
N ALA A 612 -46.49 9.61 -3.13
CA ALA A 612 -47.52 10.31 -3.88
C ALA A 612 -48.36 9.34 -4.72
N ALA A 613 -47.72 8.39 -5.42
CA ALA A 613 -48.42 7.35 -6.16
C ALA A 613 -49.27 6.44 -5.26
N ALA A 614 -48.75 6.02 -4.10
CA ALA A 614 -49.49 5.23 -3.11
C ALA A 614 -50.69 5.97 -2.50
N ALA A 615 -50.59 7.30 -2.36
CA ALA A 615 -51.69 8.18 -1.96
C ALA A 615 -52.67 8.52 -3.11
N GLY A 616 -52.48 7.96 -4.31
CA GLY A 616 -53.31 8.23 -5.50
C GLY A 616 -53.13 9.63 -6.10
N LEU A 617 -52.17 10.43 -5.63
CA LEU A 617 -51.94 11.80 -6.07
C LEU A 617 -51.46 11.83 -7.53
N LYS A 618 -52.17 12.60 -8.36
CA LYS A 618 -51.85 12.84 -9.78
C LYS A 618 -51.52 14.34 -9.98
N PRO A 619 -50.35 14.81 -9.51
CA PRO A 619 -50.05 16.24 -9.39
C PRO A 619 -50.09 16.96 -10.75
N LYS A 620 -50.91 18.02 -10.83
CA LYS A 620 -50.93 18.95 -11.98
C LYS A 620 -49.73 19.88 -11.95
N SER A 621 -49.22 20.20 -10.76
CA SER A 621 -47.99 20.95 -10.48
C SER A 621 -47.18 20.25 -9.37
N ASP A 622 -45.85 20.35 -9.40
CA ASP A 622 -45.00 19.78 -8.35
C ASP A 622 -45.13 20.53 -7.02
N THR A 623 -45.77 21.70 -7.00
CA THR A 623 -46.23 22.37 -5.77
C THR A 623 -47.22 21.50 -4.97
N GLU A 624 -47.91 20.55 -5.60
CA GLU A 624 -48.76 19.56 -4.92
C GLU A 624 -47.93 18.44 -4.26
N LEU A 625 -46.67 18.25 -4.67
CA LEU A 625 -45.72 17.31 -4.04
C LEU A 625 -45.01 17.95 -2.84
N LEU A 626 -44.92 19.28 -2.77
CA LEU A 626 -44.23 20.00 -1.69
C LEU A 626 -44.74 19.59 -0.29
N PRO A 627 -46.06 19.53 0.02
CA PRO A 627 -46.53 19.09 1.35
C PRO A 627 -46.10 17.66 1.70
N VAL A 628 -46.10 16.74 0.72
CA VAL A 628 -45.68 15.34 0.91
C VAL A 628 -44.16 15.25 1.13
N LEU A 629 -43.38 16.09 0.46
CA LEU A 629 -41.94 16.20 0.67
C LEU A 629 -41.61 16.80 2.04
N LEU A 630 -42.32 17.86 2.45
CA LEU A 630 -42.18 18.48 3.78
C LEU A 630 -42.62 17.52 4.91
N GLU A 631 -43.61 16.65 4.67
CA GLU A 631 -43.95 15.58 5.61
C GLU A 631 -42.83 14.52 5.72
N LEU A 632 -42.20 14.15 4.60
CA LEU A 632 -41.07 13.20 4.56
C LEU A 632 -39.78 13.77 5.18
N ILE A 633 -39.49 15.06 4.95
CA ILE A 633 -38.37 15.81 5.56
C ILE A 633 -38.65 16.13 7.04
N GLY A 634 -39.90 16.02 7.48
CA GLY A 634 -40.30 16.20 8.87
C GLY A 634 -40.66 17.64 9.27
N SER A 635 -40.89 18.53 8.30
CA SER A 635 -41.25 19.93 8.54
C SER A 635 -42.58 20.06 9.29
N HIS A 636 -43.58 19.28 8.89
CA HIS A 636 -44.94 19.19 9.47
C HIS A 636 -45.07 18.21 10.65
N ILE A 637 -43.96 17.88 11.31
CA ILE A 637 -43.97 16.98 12.46
C ILE A 637 -44.64 17.66 13.69
N PRO A 638 -45.72 17.08 14.26
CA PRO A 638 -46.30 17.56 15.52
C PRO A 638 -45.36 17.27 16.71
N VAL A 639 -45.56 17.97 17.83
CA VAL A 639 -44.64 17.96 19.00
C VAL A 639 -44.30 16.55 19.50
N SER A 640 -45.27 15.63 19.48
CA SER A 640 -45.10 14.22 19.86
C SER A 640 -44.17 13.39 18.96
N LYS A 641 -43.71 13.93 17.82
CA LYS A 641 -42.85 13.26 16.83
C LYS A 641 -41.54 14.03 16.53
N TRP A 642 -41.23 15.08 17.30
CA TRP A 642 -40.04 15.94 17.14
C TRP A 642 -38.70 15.16 17.03
N PRO A 643 -37.57 15.78 16.62
CA PRO A 643 -36.28 15.10 16.45
C PRO A 643 -35.82 14.22 17.62
N THR A 644 -36.15 14.59 18.86
CA THR A 644 -35.90 13.79 20.08
C THR A 644 -36.67 12.46 20.15
N GLN A 645 -37.72 12.29 19.34
CA GLN A 645 -38.54 11.08 19.17
C GLN A 645 -38.21 10.29 17.89
N LEU A 646 -37.41 10.83 16.96
CA LEU A 646 -37.05 10.14 15.71
C LEU A 646 -36.11 8.96 15.98
N LYS A 647 -36.40 7.81 15.36
CA LYS A 647 -35.53 6.62 15.45
C LYS A 647 -34.14 6.95 14.90
N LYS A 648 -33.09 6.40 15.52
CA LYS A 648 -31.68 6.68 15.13
C LYS A 648 -31.44 6.51 13.62
N SER A 649 -32.01 5.49 13.00
CA SER A 649 -31.93 5.25 11.55
C SER A 649 -32.46 6.43 10.72
N GLN A 650 -33.59 7.03 11.10
CA GLN A 650 -34.20 8.17 10.39
C GLN A 650 -33.34 9.43 10.52
N ARG A 651 -32.74 9.65 11.70
CA ARG A 651 -31.81 10.77 11.92
C ARG A 651 -30.52 10.60 11.11
N THR A 652 -29.96 9.39 11.04
CA THR A 652 -28.83 9.08 10.16
C THR A 652 -29.17 9.20 8.67
N GLU A 653 -30.40 8.86 8.25
CA GLU A 653 -30.86 9.03 6.86
C GLU A 653 -30.99 10.51 6.46
N HIS A 654 -31.58 11.35 7.31
CA HIS A 654 -31.67 12.79 7.05
C HIS A 654 -30.29 13.47 7.05
N ALA A 655 -29.41 13.13 8.01
CA ALA A 655 -28.05 13.66 8.06
C ALA A 655 -27.22 13.30 6.81
N ARG A 656 -27.45 12.13 6.21
CA ARG A 656 -26.85 11.76 4.90
C ARG A 656 -27.31 12.69 3.78
N GLU A 657 -28.61 12.98 3.70
CA GLU A 657 -29.16 13.88 2.68
C GLU A 657 -28.60 15.30 2.83
N THR A 658 -28.53 15.84 4.06
CA THR A 658 -27.97 17.16 4.32
C THR A 658 -26.49 17.23 3.94
N HIS A 659 -25.69 16.24 4.34
CA HIS A 659 -24.26 16.17 3.99
C HIS A 659 -24.01 16.00 2.48
N GLN A 660 -24.79 15.14 1.79
CA GLN A 660 -24.68 14.98 0.34
C GLN A 660 -25.01 16.29 -0.39
N ALA A 661 -25.99 17.05 0.10
CA ALA A 661 -26.33 18.34 -0.47
C ALA A 661 -25.34 19.46 -0.14
N MET A 662 -24.71 19.45 1.05
CA MET A 662 -23.63 20.38 1.39
C MET A 662 -22.41 20.16 0.50
N ALA A 663 -21.97 18.91 0.32
CA ALA A 663 -20.92 18.56 -0.65
C ALA A 663 -21.32 18.99 -2.08
N ALA A 664 -22.55 18.69 -2.50
CA ALA A 664 -23.08 19.10 -3.79
C ALA A 664 -23.33 20.61 -3.95
N GLN A 665 -23.17 21.41 -2.89
CA GLN A 665 -23.20 22.87 -2.92
C GLN A 665 -21.77 23.45 -2.90
N ALA A 666 -20.83 22.83 -2.17
CA ALA A 666 -19.41 23.17 -2.19
C ALA A 666 -18.74 22.85 -3.55
N ASP A 667 -19.20 21.81 -4.25
CA ASP A 667 -18.70 21.44 -5.58
C ASP A 667 -19.09 22.42 -6.70
N ARG A 668 -20.07 23.30 -6.47
CA ARG A 668 -20.60 24.20 -7.50
C ARG A 668 -19.67 25.39 -7.73
N PRO A 669 -19.44 25.80 -8.99
CA PRO A 669 -18.85 27.10 -9.29
C PRO A 669 -19.60 28.24 -8.58
N PRO A 670 -18.88 29.23 -8.02
CA PRO A 670 -19.52 30.39 -7.43
C PRO A 670 -20.30 31.14 -8.51
N SER A 671 -21.61 31.26 -8.31
CA SER A 671 -22.44 32.07 -9.20
C SER A 671 -22.11 33.55 -9.00
N PRO A 672 -22.13 34.39 -10.06
CA PRO A 672 -21.98 35.84 -9.89
C PRO A 672 -23.05 36.36 -8.92
N PRO A 673 -22.71 37.33 -8.04
CA PRO A 673 -23.62 37.78 -6.99
C PRO A 673 -24.89 38.39 -7.59
N ALA A 674 -26.03 37.74 -7.32
CA ALA A 674 -27.32 38.32 -7.64
C ALA A 674 -27.48 39.68 -6.94
N PRO A 675 -28.13 40.68 -7.56
CA PRO A 675 -28.39 41.96 -6.92
C PRO A 675 -29.14 41.75 -5.61
N ALA A 676 -28.74 42.48 -4.56
CA ALA A 676 -29.24 42.28 -3.21
C ALA A 676 -30.79 42.32 -3.18
N PRO A 677 -31.45 41.36 -2.51
CA PRO A 677 -32.90 41.28 -2.51
C PRO A 677 -33.50 42.55 -1.91
N GLN A 678 -34.32 43.25 -2.71
CA GLN A 678 -35.07 44.40 -2.22
C GLN A 678 -35.95 43.97 -1.04
N PRO A 679 -36.05 44.78 0.04
CA PRO A 679 -36.81 44.42 1.22
C PRO A 679 -38.30 44.25 0.86
N ALA A 680 -38.77 43.00 0.91
CA ALA A 680 -40.16 42.68 0.59
C ALA A 680 -41.12 43.36 1.58
N PRO A 681 -42.29 43.86 1.13
CA PRO A 681 -43.29 44.43 2.03
C PRO A 681 -43.76 43.37 3.04
N ALA A 682 -44.01 43.81 4.27
CA ALA A 682 -44.39 42.92 5.37
C ALA A 682 -45.68 42.13 5.05
N PRO A 683 -45.75 40.82 5.37
CA PRO A 683 -46.90 39.99 5.05
C PRO A 683 -48.16 40.46 5.80
N SER A 684 -49.26 40.62 5.07
CA SER A 684 -50.57 40.88 5.63
C SER A 684 -51.05 39.71 6.50
N ARG A 685 -51.72 40.02 7.61
CA ARG A 685 -52.09 39.05 8.66
C ARG A 685 -53.33 38.20 8.31
N GLU A 686 -53.27 37.42 7.24
CA GLU A 686 -54.28 36.39 6.97
C GLU A 686 -53.64 35.03 6.65
N GLY A 687 -54.06 33.99 7.37
CA GLY A 687 -53.84 32.58 7.05
C GLY A 687 -52.39 32.03 7.07
N THR A 688 -51.37 32.84 7.34
CA THR A 688 -49.97 32.41 7.16
C THR A 688 -49.49 31.48 8.28
N ALA A 689 -49.23 30.22 7.94
CA ALA A 689 -48.51 29.31 8.84
C ALA A 689 -47.07 29.82 9.09
N MET A 690 -46.61 29.78 10.35
CA MET A 690 -45.25 30.17 10.72
C MET A 690 -44.21 29.22 10.12
N VAL A 691 -43.70 29.56 8.93
CA VAL A 691 -42.49 28.95 8.36
C VAL A 691 -41.28 29.58 9.05
N LEU A 692 -41.01 29.12 10.28
CA LEU A 692 -39.80 29.48 11.03
C LEU A 692 -38.54 29.14 10.22
N SER A 693 -37.52 29.99 10.30
CA SER A 693 -36.30 29.82 9.53
C SER A 693 -35.52 28.58 9.99
N TRP A 694 -35.25 27.68 9.03
CA TRP A 694 -34.58 26.39 9.30
C TRP A 694 -33.25 26.50 10.08
N PRO A 695 -32.37 27.50 9.86
CA PRO A 695 -31.16 27.67 10.68
C PRO A 695 -31.44 27.93 12.17
N GLY A 696 -32.54 28.62 12.51
CA GLY A 696 -32.98 28.79 13.90
C GLY A 696 -33.41 27.46 14.51
N ARG A 697 -34.32 26.76 13.82
CA ARG A 697 -34.82 25.44 14.24
C ARG A 697 -33.71 24.38 14.38
N ALA A 698 -32.66 24.47 13.57
CA ALA A 698 -31.48 23.61 13.68
C ALA A 698 -30.69 23.87 14.97
N ARG A 699 -30.42 25.15 15.31
CA ARG A 699 -29.80 25.52 16.59
C ARG A 699 -30.66 25.13 17.79
N GLU A 700 -31.96 25.47 17.78
CA GLU A 700 -32.92 25.06 18.81
C GLU A 700 -32.92 23.53 19.01
N THR A 701 -32.79 22.74 17.93
CA THR A 701 -32.70 21.28 18.00
C THR A 701 -31.38 20.81 18.61
N GLN A 702 -30.24 21.41 18.20
CA GLN A 702 -28.92 21.13 18.79
C GLN A 702 -28.90 21.48 20.28
N ASP A 703 -29.42 22.64 20.67
CA ASP A 703 -29.49 23.13 22.05
C ASP A 703 -30.41 22.26 22.91
N ALA A 704 -31.59 21.87 22.41
CA ALA A 704 -32.49 20.95 23.10
C ALA A 704 -31.87 19.55 23.28
N VAL A 705 -31.17 19.03 22.27
CA VAL A 705 -30.43 17.76 22.35
C VAL A 705 -29.23 17.88 23.30
N ALA A 706 -28.54 19.01 23.33
CA ALA A 706 -27.44 19.28 24.28
C ALA A 706 -27.96 19.40 25.72
N GLY A 707 -29.10 20.05 25.95
CA GLY A 707 -29.76 20.17 27.25
C GLY A 707 -30.25 18.83 27.79
N GLU A 708 -30.88 18.00 26.94
CA GLU A 708 -31.29 16.63 27.29
C GLU A 708 -30.07 15.73 27.56
N ARG A 709 -29.00 15.85 26.76
CA ARG A 709 -27.72 15.15 27.02
C ARG A 709 -27.04 15.63 28.30
N ARG A 710 -27.16 16.92 28.66
CA ARG A 710 -26.68 17.47 29.94
C ARG A 710 -27.46 16.86 31.10
N ARG A 711 -28.80 16.88 31.07
CA ARG A 711 -29.65 16.23 32.07
C ARG A 711 -29.33 14.74 32.24
N ARG A 712 -29.08 14.01 31.15
CA ARG A 712 -28.67 12.59 31.23
C ARG A 712 -27.30 12.40 31.87
N ARG A 713 -26.35 13.31 31.66
CA ARG A 713 -25.05 13.31 32.38
C ARG A 713 -25.21 13.65 33.85
N GLU A 714 -26.11 14.56 34.21
CA GLU A 714 -26.43 14.96 35.59
C GLU A 714 -27.22 13.89 36.37
N VAL A 715 -28.01 13.06 35.67
CA VAL A 715 -28.78 11.95 36.26
C VAL A 715 -27.95 10.66 36.44
N VAL A 716 -26.83 10.51 35.72
CA VAL A 716 -25.86 9.43 35.99
C VAL A 716 -25.07 9.78 37.25
N ARG A 717 -25.24 8.96 38.30
CA ARG A 717 -24.46 9.05 39.55
C ARG A 717 -22.95 9.05 39.28
N PRO A 718 -22.13 9.69 40.14
CA PRO A 718 -20.68 9.78 39.94
C PRO A 718 -20.06 8.39 39.74
N ALA A 719 -19.09 8.32 38.82
CA ALA A 719 -18.41 7.09 38.46
C ALA A 719 -17.70 6.46 39.67
N PRO A 720 -17.60 5.11 39.74
CA PRO A 720 -16.69 4.47 40.67
C PRO A 720 -15.26 4.93 40.37
N VAL A 721 -14.48 5.18 41.42
CA VAL A 721 -13.06 5.55 41.28
C VAL A 721 -12.33 4.43 40.53
N PRO A 722 -11.60 4.73 39.44
CA PRO A 722 -10.87 3.69 38.71
C PRO A 722 -9.76 3.09 39.59
N PRO A 723 -9.46 1.78 39.45
CA PRO A 723 -8.29 1.20 40.10
C PRO A 723 -7.01 1.90 39.61
N PRO A 724 -5.99 2.05 40.48
CA PRO A 724 -4.78 2.80 40.14
C PRO A 724 -4.04 2.16 38.96
N GLU A 725 -3.55 3.01 38.04
CA GLU A 725 -2.88 2.56 36.82
C GLU A 725 -1.61 1.75 37.11
N LEU A 726 -1.40 0.70 36.30
CA LEU A 726 -0.24 -0.18 36.32
C LEU A 726 1.03 0.56 35.82
N GLY A 727 1.53 1.43 36.69
CA GLY A 727 2.63 2.35 36.41
C GLY A 727 2.83 3.41 37.52
N HIS A 728 1.82 3.66 38.36
CA HIS A 728 1.92 4.69 39.40
C HIS A 728 2.99 4.40 40.48
N ASN A 729 3.31 3.12 40.71
CA ASN A 729 4.41 2.71 41.61
C ASN A 729 5.82 2.97 41.04
N PHE A 730 5.97 3.18 39.73
CA PHE A 730 7.28 3.45 39.10
C PHE A 730 7.70 4.92 39.14
N ARG A 731 6.80 5.85 39.50
CA ARG A 731 7.13 7.28 39.68
C ARG A 731 7.54 7.65 41.11
N ALA A 732 7.48 6.69 42.04
CA ALA A 732 7.73 6.90 43.47
C ALA A 732 9.16 6.53 43.93
N ARG A 733 10.05 6.16 42.99
CA ARG A 733 11.48 5.92 43.26
C ARG A 733 12.32 6.69 42.24
N SER A 734 13.18 7.57 42.73
CA SER A 734 14.21 8.20 41.89
C SER A 734 15.20 7.14 41.42
N VAL A 735 15.53 7.15 40.13
CA VAL A 735 16.58 6.31 39.54
C VAL A 735 17.54 7.20 38.73
N PHE A 736 17.93 8.33 39.33
CA PHE A 736 19.08 9.15 38.92
C PHE A 736 19.76 9.71 40.17
N VAL A 737 20.58 8.86 40.80
CA VAL A 737 21.61 9.23 41.78
C VAL A 737 22.87 8.48 41.35
N LEU A 738 23.98 9.21 41.23
CA LEU A 738 25.30 8.62 40.93
C LEU A 738 25.93 8.11 42.24
N PRO A 739 26.80 7.08 42.19
CA PRO A 739 27.33 6.47 43.40
C PRO A 739 28.38 7.35 44.08
N GLU A 740 28.37 7.37 45.41
CA GLU A 740 29.47 7.83 46.26
C GLU A 740 29.81 6.69 47.25
N ASP A 741 31.06 6.27 47.18
CA ASP A 741 31.89 5.43 48.06
C ASP A 741 31.24 4.54 49.14
N ASP A 742 31.42 3.22 48.97
CA ASP A 742 31.27 2.23 50.04
C ASP A 742 32.36 2.44 51.12
N LEU A 743 31.95 2.68 52.37
CA LEU A 743 32.79 2.51 53.56
C LEU A 743 32.22 1.39 54.43
N GLU A 744 33.11 0.48 54.83
CA GLU A 744 32.78 -0.73 55.60
C GLU A 744 32.47 -0.43 57.06
N GLU A 745 31.40 -1.04 57.61
CA GLU A 745 31.39 -1.51 58.99
C GLU A 745 30.30 -2.58 59.19
N ASP A 746 30.70 -3.81 59.53
CA ASP A 746 29.81 -4.94 59.84
C ASP A 746 30.35 -5.72 61.06
N ARG A 747 29.43 -6.29 61.86
CA ARG A 747 29.61 -7.26 62.96
C ARG A 747 30.23 -6.78 64.28
N GLY A 748 29.35 -6.58 65.27
CA GLY A 748 29.55 -7.19 66.58
C GLY A 748 29.05 -8.64 66.57
N GLY A 749 29.83 -9.59 67.11
CA GLY A 749 29.50 -11.02 67.16
C GLY A 749 28.59 -11.43 68.32
N PRO A 750 28.44 -12.75 68.55
CA PRO A 750 28.98 -13.26 69.83
C PRO A 750 29.71 -14.63 69.76
N ASP A 751 30.60 -14.79 70.75
CA ASP A 751 31.06 -16.01 71.44
C ASP A 751 31.72 -17.21 70.72
N ASN A 752 33.05 -17.22 70.81
CA ASN A 752 33.82 -18.15 71.67
C ASN A 752 33.46 -19.65 71.71
N ALA A 753 34.32 -20.49 71.11
CA ALA A 753 35.07 -21.56 71.82
C ALA A 753 36.10 -22.24 70.89
N GLY A 754 37.32 -22.49 71.38
CA GLY A 754 38.34 -23.31 70.72
C GLY A 754 39.64 -22.59 70.41
#